data_AF-A0A1Y1T0N9-F1
#
_entry.id   AF-A0A1Y1T0N9-F1
#
_cell.length_a   1.000
_cell.length_b   1.000
_cell.length_c   1.000
_cell.angle_alpha   90.00
_cell.angle_beta   90.00
_cell.angle_gamma   90.00
#
_symmetry.space_group_name_H-M   'P 1'
#
loop_
_entity.id
_entity.type
_entity.pdbx_description
1 polymer ?
#
loop_
_entity_poly.entity_id
_entity_poly.type
_entity_poly.pdbx_seq_one_letter_code
_entity_poly.pdbx_strand_id
1 'polypeptide(L)'
;MKKILFTFIFANMLFACSPEDDAEEEEVATCDLPQNISISEITDGSAVVQWDSDENELNIEIEYGENGFTLGQGKKEIISTNPYTINGLSTNKSYDVYLKTLCETLQSERTEVKSFTTNCTQSVYEGGLYIGDQEDIDQFTVGCYSKIEGNVYIENREITDLSFLETVNIITGHVTLRYNENLESLHGLENIEEMGGIEIDGNPVLSSIDALENLKSTKAIFIRNNQKISSLKVFKNIKDLSDGLVVGETPLLTSLEGLHNLNHVGSYVDIYYNDGLTNLSGLSSLETVVGRLKIYSNQNLTSLEGLENLEEIDRGIELIGNENLLTIEALDNLKEIEEGYLSITDNNSLSSLSGLDNLQEGLIDIVIRDNDNLISLNALNVKSILGLEIMDNMSLSSLTGFNEVEKIERDLIITGNENLIRIEGFPKVDEIYGNVRISENDKLESISGFQNLKSIVRDIFIGDNVLLKDISALGKVTYIGDRLGIQNSPLLNSIEVLENLRDIKGISFWSTGINSLKGLENITSIEKNIVINDNDNLTDLEGLNNLEYVGQELSIGSNKSLVSLKGLNSLKTIERDLRIESNINLSSLSEAENLSRIGSMHISYTNALINLDENDLPKLEEIEAIQIQHCSNLQSITGFNKIQNIASNLNINDNSNLESISGFQNLETLQSLNVFNNIKFKSMVGFENLENVERISLYGNKILEKIDGIKKVNSLISLTISGNTMLRDFCVVTPYINNIRYFDVSENLYNPSKQDIIDGDCSN
;
A
#
# COMPACT_ATOMS: atom_id res chain seq x y z
N MET A 1 52.10 7.47 76.56
CA MET A 1 52.89 8.04 77.68
C MET A 1 51.94 8.47 78.79
N LYS A 2 52.17 7.93 80.00
CA LYS A 2 51.82 8.40 81.37
C LYS A 2 50.55 9.29 81.53
N LYS A 3 49.45 8.81 82.13
CA LYS A 3 49.17 8.61 83.58
C LYS A 3 49.52 9.82 84.46
N ILE A 4 48.54 10.24 85.29
CA ILE A 4 48.55 10.58 86.74
C ILE A 4 47.35 11.51 86.98
N LEU A 5 46.26 11.14 87.68
CA LEU A 5 46.05 10.71 89.08
C LEU A 5 46.14 11.85 90.11
N PHE A 6 45.04 12.10 90.82
CA PHE A 6 44.95 12.69 92.18
C PHE A 6 43.74 11.99 92.86
N THR A 7 43.86 10.97 93.72
CA THR A 7 44.38 10.86 95.11
C THR A 7 43.55 11.65 96.13
N PHE A 8 42.94 11.00 97.15
CA PHE A 8 43.35 11.06 98.57
C PHE A 8 42.47 10.14 99.49
N ILE A 9 42.97 9.01 100.02
CA ILE A 9 43.58 8.64 101.35
C ILE A 9 42.61 8.38 102.53
N PHE A 10 42.83 7.22 103.19
CA PHE A 10 42.79 6.83 104.63
C PHE A 10 41.81 5.67 104.91
N ALA A 11 42.08 4.63 105.72
CA ALA A 11 43.23 4.19 106.52
C ALA A 11 43.06 2.69 106.86
N ASN A 12 44.17 2.01 107.18
CA ASN A 12 44.23 0.66 107.76
C ASN A 12 43.47 0.53 109.09
N MET A 13 42.89 -0.64 109.39
CA MET A 13 43.32 -1.49 110.51
C MET A 13 42.60 -2.86 110.54
N LEU A 14 43.40 -3.92 110.67
CA LEU A 14 43.01 -5.25 111.14
C LEU A 14 42.69 -5.19 112.65
N PHE A 15 41.64 -5.89 113.09
CA PHE A 15 41.73 -7.05 114.00
C PHE A 15 40.34 -7.61 114.29
N ALA A 16 40.25 -8.94 114.25
CA ALA A 16 39.07 -9.75 114.51
C ALA A 16 38.72 -9.86 116.00
N CYS A 17 37.43 -10.01 116.32
CA CYS A 17 36.92 -11.18 117.06
C CYS A 17 35.38 -11.29 116.99
N SER A 18 34.92 -12.54 116.93
CA SER A 18 33.58 -13.17 116.93
C SER A 18 32.57 -12.76 118.03
N PRO A 19 31.38 -13.39 118.17
CA PRO A 19 30.48 -14.07 117.20
C PRO A 19 29.00 -13.55 117.23
N GLU A 20 28.25 -13.95 116.20
CA GLU A 20 26.78 -14.23 116.10
C GLU A 20 25.76 -13.49 117.00
N ASP A 21 24.80 -12.81 116.36
CA ASP A 21 23.36 -13.04 116.59
C ASP A 21 22.52 -12.54 115.38
N ASP A 22 21.54 -13.36 114.98
CA ASP A 22 20.70 -13.26 113.78
C ASP A 22 19.69 -12.09 113.80
N ALA A 23 19.47 -11.48 112.62
CA ALA A 23 18.17 -11.00 112.15
C ALA A 23 18.22 -10.71 110.64
N GLU A 24 17.55 -11.53 109.83
CA GLU A 24 17.28 -11.29 108.41
C GLU A 24 16.19 -10.20 108.24
N GLU A 25 16.42 -9.22 107.36
CA GLU A 25 15.39 -8.33 106.79
C GLU A 25 14.90 -8.95 105.47
N GLU A 26 13.60 -9.18 105.31
CA GLU A 26 12.98 -9.64 104.05
C GLU A 26 13.04 -8.53 102.97
N GLU A 27 13.72 -8.80 101.85
CA GLU A 27 13.62 -8.01 100.61
C GLU A 27 12.30 -8.32 99.87
N VAL A 28 11.56 -7.27 99.48
CA VAL A 28 10.38 -7.40 98.62
C VAL A 28 10.84 -7.48 97.16
N ALA A 29 10.57 -8.59 96.49
CA ALA A 29 10.90 -8.77 95.08
C ALA A 29 10.21 -7.72 94.19
N THR A 30 10.99 -6.92 93.44
CA THR A 30 10.51 -5.99 92.41
C THR A 30 10.45 -6.68 91.04
N CYS A 31 9.46 -6.33 90.23
CA CYS A 31 9.30 -6.85 88.86
C CYS A 31 9.72 -5.78 87.86
N ASP A 32 11.02 -5.73 87.56
CA ASP A 32 11.61 -4.63 86.81
C ASP A 32 11.43 -4.75 85.30
N LEU A 33 11.28 -3.60 84.64
CA LEU A 33 11.12 -3.46 83.19
C LEU A 33 12.46 -3.74 82.48
N PRO A 34 12.48 -4.49 81.36
CA PRO A 34 13.69 -4.69 80.57
C PRO A 34 14.32 -3.35 80.15
N GLN A 35 15.62 -3.18 80.36
CA GLN A 35 16.36 -1.96 80.04
C GLN A 35 17.26 -2.13 78.81
N ASN A 36 17.72 -1.02 78.23
CA ASN A 36 18.72 -1.00 77.14
C ASN A 36 18.40 -1.92 75.95
N ILE A 37 17.14 -1.92 75.51
CA ILE A 37 16.69 -2.75 74.38
C ILE A 37 17.40 -2.31 73.10
N SER A 38 18.09 -3.25 72.47
CA SER A 38 18.76 -3.10 71.18
C SER A 38 18.24 -4.13 70.18
N ILE A 39 18.15 -3.73 68.92
CA ILE A 39 17.79 -4.60 67.81
C ILE A 39 19.00 -4.69 66.88
N SER A 40 19.42 -5.91 66.57
CA SER A 40 20.62 -6.21 65.78
C SER A 40 20.38 -7.42 64.88
N GLU A 41 21.39 -7.81 64.08
CA GLU A 41 21.35 -8.98 63.19
C GLU A 41 20.06 -9.09 62.36
N ILE A 42 19.61 -7.95 61.85
CA ILE A 42 18.40 -7.86 61.05
C ILE A 42 18.68 -8.52 59.70
N THR A 43 17.86 -9.51 59.34
CA THR A 43 17.84 -10.18 58.03
C THR A 43 16.54 -9.87 57.30
N ASP A 44 16.28 -10.51 56.16
CA ASP A 44 15.02 -10.39 55.41
C ASP A 44 13.85 -11.16 56.03
N GLY A 45 14.10 -12.02 57.02
CA GLY A 45 13.05 -12.81 57.70
C GLY A 45 13.19 -12.86 59.22
N SER A 46 14.18 -12.18 59.81
CA SER A 46 14.45 -12.21 61.24
C SER A 46 15.09 -10.94 61.77
N ALA A 47 15.01 -10.73 63.09
CA ALA A 47 15.81 -9.75 63.81
C ALA A 47 16.10 -10.23 65.23
N VAL A 48 17.24 -9.83 65.78
CA VAL A 48 17.64 -10.17 67.14
C VAL A 48 17.32 -9.02 68.07
N VAL A 49 16.53 -9.29 69.11
CA VAL A 49 16.18 -8.37 70.19
C VAL A 49 16.99 -8.75 71.42
N GLN A 50 17.72 -7.80 71.97
CA GLN A 50 18.54 -7.97 73.17
C GLN A 50 18.19 -6.86 74.17
N TRP A 51 18.22 -7.17 75.46
CA TRP A 51 18.00 -6.22 76.55
C TRP A 51 18.94 -6.53 77.73
N ASP A 52 19.04 -5.63 78.69
CA ASP A 52 19.75 -5.88 79.94
C ASP A 52 18.80 -6.49 81.00
N SER A 53 19.28 -7.50 81.73
CA SER A 53 18.53 -8.15 82.82
C SER A 53 19.45 -8.48 84.00
N ASP A 54 19.03 -8.14 85.22
CA ASP A 54 19.68 -8.56 86.46
C ASP A 54 19.30 -10.03 86.77
N GLU A 55 20.28 -10.85 87.11
CA GLU A 55 20.25 -12.33 87.02
C GLU A 55 19.09 -13.04 87.77
N ASN A 56 18.19 -13.71 87.02
CA ASN A 56 17.67 -15.09 87.20
C ASN A 56 16.22 -15.23 86.64
N GLU A 57 16.06 -16.09 85.63
CA GLU A 57 14.80 -16.73 85.16
C GLU A 57 13.51 -15.90 85.13
N LEU A 58 13.53 -14.72 84.51
CA LEU A 58 12.30 -13.98 84.21
C LEU A 58 11.74 -14.39 82.84
N ASN A 59 10.47 -14.81 82.82
CA ASN A 59 9.70 -14.96 81.59
C ASN A 59 9.42 -13.56 81.04
N ILE A 60 9.84 -13.27 79.81
CA ILE A 60 9.51 -12.01 79.12
C ILE A 60 8.36 -12.27 78.16
N GLU A 61 7.29 -11.47 78.22
CA GLU A 61 6.34 -11.37 77.11
C GLU A 61 6.92 -10.40 76.08
N ILE A 62 7.31 -10.91 74.91
CA ILE A 62 7.58 -10.09 73.73
C ILE A 62 6.30 -9.93 72.93
N GLU A 63 5.99 -8.69 72.57
CA GLU A 63 4.90 -8.37 71.67
C GLU A 63 5.44 -7.59 70.47
N TYR A 64 5.28 -8.15 69.27
CA TYR A 64 5.79 -7.55 68.04
C TYR A 64 4.77 -7.63 66.89
N GLY A 65 4.81 -6.67 65.98
CA GLY A 65 3.89 -6.57 64.84
C GLY A 65 4.35 -5.52 63.84
N GLU A 66 3.67 -5.41 62.71
CA GLU A 66 3.95 -4.36 61.73
C GLU A 66 3.93 -2.97 62.39
N ASN A 67 4.81 -2.08 61.96
CA ASN A 67 4.97 -0.76 62.55
C ASN A 67 3.62 -0.03 62.64
N GLY A 68 3.32 0.51 63.83
CA GLY A 68 2.04 1.15 64.12
C GLY A 68 0.92 0.21 64.55
N PHE A 69 1.17 -1.08 64.78
CA PHE A 69 0.15 -1.99 65.31
C PHE A 69 -0.39 -1.51 66.66
N THR A 70 -1.68 -1.74 66.92
CA THR A 70 -2.29 -1.37 68.21
C THR A 70 -1.79 -2.31 69.30
N LEU A 71 -1.17 -1.75 70.35
CA LEU A 71 -0.66 -2.50 71.51
C LEU A 71 -1.74 -3.44 72.07
N GLY A 72 -1.42 -4.72 72.20
CA GLY A 72 -2.34 -5.79 72.56
C GLY A 72 -2.77 -6.67 71.39
N GLN A 73 -2.62 -6.22 70.14
CA GLN A 73 -2.95 -6.95 68.90
C GLN A 73 -1.72 -7.50 68.15
N GLY A 74 -0.51 -7.25 68.65
CA GLY A 74 0.70 -7.82 68.08
C GLY A 74 0.81 -9.32 68.39
N LYS A 75 1.75 -9.98 67.72
CA LYS A 75 2.11 -11.37 68.04
C LYS A 75 2.82 -11.40 69.40
N LYS A 76 2.26 -12.15 70.35
CA LYS A 76 2.77 -12.28 71.71
C LYS A 76 3.39 -13.63 71.94
N GLU A 77 4.57 -13.65 72.51
CA GLU A 77 5.28 -14.89 72.88
C GLU A 77 5.91 -14.71 74.26
N ILE A 78 5.86 -15.75 75.08
CA ILE A 78 6.58 -15.80 76.35
C ILE A 78 7.93 -16.45 76.07
N ILE A 79 9.00 -15.71 76.32
CA ILE A 79 10.38 -16.08 75.99
C ILE A 79 11.24 -16.09 77.25
N SER A 80 12.23 -16.99 77.29
CA SER A 80 13.13 -17.16 78.44
C SER A 80 14.61 -17.07 78.04
N THR A 81 14.91 -16.58 76.84
CA THR A 81 16.26 -16.47 76.28
C THR A 81 16.57 -15.02 75.89
N ASN A 82 17.76 -14.54 76.22
CA ASN A 82 18.26 -13.21 75.88
C ASN A 82 19.72 -13.35 75.39
N PRO A 83 20.05 -12.99 74.12
CA PRO A 83 19.19 -12.36 73.13
C PRO A 83 18.09 -13.30 72.57
N TYR A 84 17.02 -12.72 72.02
CA TYR A 84 15.91 -13.42 71.38
C TYR A 84 15.84 -13.11 69.88
N THR A 85 15.74 -14.13 69.04
CA THR A 85 15.56 -13.96 67.59
C THR A 85 14.09 -14.05 67.23
N ILE A 86 13.52 -12.95 66.76
CA ILE A 86 12.22 -12.94 66.10
C ILE A 86 12.42 -13.54 64.70
N ASN A 87 11.71 -14.62 64.38
CA ASN A 87 11.74 -15.29 63.08
C ASN A 87 10.39 -15.19 62.36
N GLY A 88 10.40 -15.40 61.04
CA GLY A 88 9.18 -15.43 60.22
C GLY A 88 8.62 -14.03 59.95
N LEU A 89 9.49 -13.02 59.92
CA LEU A 89 9.15 -11.67 59.50
C LEU A 89 9.06 -11.61 57.96
N SER A 90 8.28 -10.67 57.46
CA SER A 90 8.20 -10.37 56.03
C SER A 90 9.35 -9.43 55.65
N THR A 91 9.95 -9.65 54.48
CA THR A 91 11.04 -8.82 53.94
C THR A 91 10.59 -7.38 53.68
N ASN A 92 11.53 -6.44 53.79
CA ASN A 92 11.30 -4.99 53.62
C ASN A 92 10.08 -4.43 54.38
N LYS A 93 9.75 -5.00 55.54
CA LYS A 93 8.67 -4.52 56.40
C LYS A 93 9.23 -3.96 57.69
N SER A 94 8.62 -2.86 58.13
CA SER A 94 8.92 -2.24 59.42
C SER A 94 8.10 -2.89 60.52
N TYR A 95 8.73 -3.19 61.64
CA TYR A 95 8.15 -3.85 62.80
C TYR A 95 8.39 -3.04 64.06
N ASP A 96 7.41 -3.06 64.96
CA ASP A 96 7.51 -2.53 66.32
C ASP A 96 7.61 -3.68 67.33
N VAL A 97 8.41 -3.50 68.38
CA VAL A 97 8.64 -4.47 69.45
C VAL A 97 8.44 -3.82 70.80
N TYR A 98 7.72 -4.52 71.68
CA TYR A 98 7.52 -4.21 73.09
C TYR A 98 7.89 -5.42 73.93
N LEU A 99 8.56 -5.20 75.07
CA LEU A 99 8.86 -6.25 76.04
C LEU A 99 8.14 -5.97 77.35
N LYS A 100 7.84 -7.01 78.12
CA LYS A 100 7.29 -6.93 79.46
C LYS A 100 7.75 -8.12 80.30
N THR A 101 8.15 -7.85 81.53
CA THR A 101 8.59 -8.89 82.47
C THR A 101 7.38 -9.55 83.15
N LEU A 102 7.36 -10.88 83.18
CA LEU A 102 6.40 -11.71 83.91
C LEU A 102 7.10 -12.34 85.12
N CYS A 103 6.83 -11.80 86.30
CA CYS A 103 7.26 -12.35 87.58
C CYS A 103 6.17 -13.27 88.15
N GLU A 104 6.51 -14.16 89.09
CA GLU A 104 5.58 -15.22 89.58
C GLU A 104 4.18 -14.69 89.98
N THR A 105 4.10 -13.52 90.64
CA THR A 105 2.84 -12.90 91.09
C THR A 105 2.64 -11.46 90.61
N LEU A 106 3.58 -10.90 89.85
CA LEU A 106 3.59 -9.50 89.40
C LEU A 106 4.01 -9.41 87.93
N GLN A 107 3.65 -8.33 87.25
CA GLN A 107 4.07 -8.09 85.88
C GLN A 107 4.48 -6.62 85.74
N SER A 108 5.52 -6.34 84.96
CA SER A 108 5.95 -4.96 84.70
C SER A 108 4.97 -4.24 83.77
N GLU A 109 5.11 -2.93 83.63
CA GLU A 109 4.59 -2.22 82.46
C GLU A 109 5.30 -2.69 81.18
N ARG A 110 4.80 -2.31 80.01
CA ARG A 110 5.50 -2.57 78.73
C ARG A 110 6.59 -1.52 78.49
N THR A 111 7.65 -1.90 77.80
CA THR A 111 8.73 -0.99 77.40
C THR A 111 8.26 0.07 76.40
N GLU A 112 9.06 1.11 76.22
CA GLU A 112 8.91 1.98 75.05
C GLU A 112 9.12 1.18 73.76
N VAL A 113 8.47 1.64 72.67
CA VAL A 113 8.54 0.97 71.36
C VAL A 113 9.97 0.99 70.82
N LYS A 114 10.41 -0.17 70.31
CA LYS A 114 11.60 -0.27 69.46
C LYS A 114 11.17 -0.70 68.07
N SER A 115 11.51 0.11 67.08
CA SER A 115 11.19 -0.14 65.68
C SER A 115 12.43 -0.57 64.91
N PHE A 116 12.25 -1.47 63.95
CA PHE A 116 13.28 -1.88 62.99
C PHE A 116 12.65 -2.25 61.66
N THR A 117 13.45 -2.28 60.59
CA THR A 117 13.00 -2.69 59.25
C THR A 117 13.83 -3.88 58.81
N THR A 118 13.19 -5.00 58.45
CA THR A 118 13.87 -6.18 57.91
C THR A 118 14.62 -5.84 56.63
N ASN A 119 15.75 -6.50 56.39
CA ASN A 119 16.50 -6.32 55.15
C ASN A 119 15.69 -6.77 53.92
N CYS A 120 16.18 -6.33 52.77
CA CYS A 120 15.62 -6.58 51.46
C CYS A 120 16.67 -7.39 50.68
N THR A 121 16.43 -8.68 50.47
CA THR A 121 17.30 -9.52 49.62
C THR A 121 16.83 -9.34 48.17
N GLN A 122 17.69 -8.74 47.34
CA GLN A 122 17.37 -8.50 45.94
C GLN A 122 16.93 -9.79 45.24
N SER A 123 15.79 -9.73 44.57
CA SER A 123 15.18 -10.89 43.89
C SER A 123 14.92 -10.61 42.41
N VAL A 124 14.56 -11.66 41.66
CA VAL A 124 14.21 -11.59 40.23
C VAL A 124 12.69 -11.74 40.10
N TYR A 125 12.04 -10.81 39.40
CA TYR A 125 10.65 -10.93 39.01
C TYR A 125 10.56 -11.79 37.75
N GLU A 126 10.02 -13.00 37.85
CA GLU A 126 9.82 -13.89 36.71
C GLU A 126 8.51 -13.55 35.99
N GLY A 127 8.59 -13.26 34.69
CA GLY A 127 7.42 -12.96 33.84
C GLY A 127 7.24 -11.47 33.55
N GLY A 128 6.19 -11.16 32.79
CA GLY A 128 5.85 -9.78 32.45
C GLY A 128 5.17 -9.05 33.61
N LEU A 129 5.50 -7.77 33.78
CA LEU A 129 4.85 -6.86 34.73
C LEU A 129 3.82 -6.00 33.97
N TYR A 130 2.60 -5.93 34.47
CA TYR A 130 1.55 -5.06 33.96
C TYR A 130 1.06 -4.17 35.10
N ILE A 131 1.05 -2.86 34.89
CA ILE A 131 0.58 -1.86 35.85
C ILE A 131 -0.70 -1.23 35.29
N GLY A 132 -1.84 -1.77 35.70
CA GLY A 132 -3.18 -1.27 35.38
C GLY A 132 -3.78 -0.42 36.50
N ASP A 133 -3.44 -0.69 37.76
CA ASP A 133 -3.92 0.07 38.92
C ASP A 133 -2.88 0.13 40.07
N GLN A 134 -3.30 0.67 41.23
CA GLN A 134 -2.46 0.78 42.43
C GLN A 134 -2.20 -0.58 43.10
N GLU A 135 -3.09 -1.56 42.95
CA GLU A 135 -2.92 -2.90 43.52
C GLU A 135 -1.72 -3.60 42.88
N ASP A 136 -1.54 -3.43 41.56
CA ASP A 136 -0.37 -3.97 40.84
C ASP A 136 0.95 -3.41 41.40
N ILE A 137 0.99 -2.10 41.68
CA ILE A 137 2.16 -1.42 42.26
C ILE A 137 2.45 -1.94 43.67
N ASP A 138 1.41 -2.05 44.50
CA ASP A 138 1.54 -2.50 45.89
C ASP A 138 2.04 -3.95 45.96
N GLN A 139 1.59 -4.82 45.05
CA GLN A 139 2.05 -6.21 44.95
C GLN A 139 3.52 -6.30 44.52
N PHE A 140 3.93 -5.50 43.53
CA PHE A 140 5.31 -5.48 43.06
C PHE A 140 6.31 -5.01 44.16
N THR A 141 5.95 -3.96 44.89
CA THR A 141 6.84 -3.30 45.87
C THR A 141 7.27 -4.23 47.03
N VAL A 142 6.51 -5.30 47.32
CA VAL A 142 6.85 -6.28 48.37
C VAL A 142 8.10 -7.12 48.03
N GLY A 143 8.39 -7.32 46.74
CA GLY A 143 9.35 -8.34 46.31
C GLY A 143 10.81 -7.88 46.18
N CYS A 144 11.11 -6.58 46.34
CA CYS A 144 12.50 -6.10 46.33
C CYS A 144 13.29 -6.48 45.06
N TYR A 145 12.66 -6.32 43.89
CA TYR A 145 13.20 -6.81 42.64
C TYR A 145 14.35 -5.94 42.12
N SER A 146 15.49 -6.57 41.81
CA SER A 146 16.58 -5.89 41.08
C SER A 146 16.56 -6.17 39.58
N LYS A 147 15.86 -7.23 39.16
CA LYS A 147 15.75 -7.66 37.78
C LYS A 147 14.32 -8.08 37.46
N ILE A 148 13.84 -7.71 36.27
CA ILE A 148 12.58 -8.21 35.70
C ILE A 148 12.89 -9.07 34.48
N GLU A 149 12.47 -10.34 34.50
CA GLU A 149 12.58 -11.29 33.39
C GLU A 149 11.29 -11.31 32.56
N GLY A 150 11.08 -10.23 31.79
CA GLY A 150 9.89 -10.08 30.94
C GLY A 150 9.70 -8.64 30.49
N ASN A 151 8.57 -8.42 29.81
CA ASN A 151 8.15 -7.08 29.40
C ASN A 151 7.50 -6.34 30.58
N VAL A 152 7.65 -5.03 30.62
CA VAL A 152 6.95 -4.14 31.55
C VAL A 152 5.97 -3.29 30.76
N TYR A 153 4.71 -3.31 31.16
CA TYR A 153 3.64 -2.53 30.54
C TYR A 153 3.04 -1.58 31.58
N ILE A 154 3.14 -0.29 31.32
CA ILE A 154 2.61 0.78 32.16
C ILE A 154 1.60 1.56 31.30
N GLU A 155 0.32 1.22 31.47
CA GLU A 155 -0.79 1.80 30.72
C GLU A 155 -1.91 2.17 31.69
N ASN A 156 -1.67 3.22 32.46
CA ASN A 156 -2.59 3.74 33.47
C ASN A 156 -2.65 5.26 33.36
N ARG A 157 -3.85 5.82 33.22
CA ARG A 157 -4.06 7.27 33.07
C ARG A 157 -3.83 8.03 34.38
N GLU A 158 -3.99 7.37 35.51
CA GLU A 158 -3.85 7.96 36.85
C GLU A 158 -2.42 7.90 37.38
N ILE A 159 -1.51 7.18 36.71
CA ILE A 159 -0.12 7.05 37.18
C ILE A 159 0.62 8.39 37.05
N THR A 160 1.29 8.80 38.13
CA THR A 160 2.06 10.05 38.19
C THR A 160 3.53 9.83 38.48
N ASP A 161 3.92 8.63 38.93
CA ASP A 161 5.24 8.33 39.48
C ASP A 161 5.60 6.85 39.28
N LEU A 162 6.88 6.55 39.02
CA LEU A 162 7.37 5.18 38.81
C LEU A 162 8.37 4.73 39.90
N SER A 163 8.39 5.37 41.08
CA SER A 163 9.36 5.07 42.14
C SER A 163 9.37 3.61 42.60
N PHE A 164 8.28 2.86 42.36
CA PHE A 164 8.23 1.41 42.60
C PHE A 164 9.26 0.61 41.78
N LEU A 165 9.84 1.20 40.72
CA LEU A 165 10.90 0.59 39.90
C LEU A 165 12.32 0.98 40.33
N GLU A 166 12.51 1.82 41.35
CA GLU A 166 13.83 2.35 41.74
C GLU A 166 14.85 1.25 42.06
N THR A 167 14.41 0.07 42.51
CA THR A 167 15.34 -1.03 42.84
C THR A 167 15.80 -1.82 41.62
N VAL A 168 15.14 -1.66 40.48
CA VAL A 168 15.35 -2.45 39.25
C VAL A 168 16.48 -1.85 38.42
N ASN A 169 17.44 -2.69 38.01
CA ASN A 169 18.54 -2.28 37.13
C ASN A 169 18.58 -2.99 35.78
N ILE A 170 17.90 -4.13 35.64
CA ILE A 170 17.85 -4.92 34.40
C ILE A 170 16.41 -5.34 34.11
N ILE A 171 15.95 -5.09 32.88
CA ILE A 171 14.66 -5.57 32.38
C ILE A 171 14.89 -6.33 31.08
N THR A 172 14.81 -7.67 31.08
CA THR A 172 15.20 -8.43 29.88
C THR A 172 14.28 -8.22 28.68
N GLY A 173 13.05 -7.75 28.92
CA GLY A 173 12.04 -7.46 27.90
C GLY A 173 11.84 -5.98 27.63
N HIS A 174 10.77 -5.67 26.92
CA HIS A 174 10.41 -4.32 26.50
C HIS A 174 9.73 -3.55 27.63
N VAL A 175 10.15 -2.31 27.90
CA VAL A 175 9.43 -1.36 28.76
C VAL A 175 8.51 -0.54 27.88
N THR A 176 7.21 -0.58 28.15
CA THR A 176 6.17 0.08 27.35
C THR A 176 5.38 1.02 28.25
N LEU A 177 5.53 2.33 28.02
CA LEU A 177 4.85 3.43 28.70
C LEU A 177 3.85 4.04 27.74
N ARG A 178 2.56 3.70 27.89
CA ARG A 178 1.51 4.08 26.95
C ARG A 178 0.38 4.83 27.63
N TYR A 179 -0.06 5.92 27.00
CA TYR A 179 -1.28 6.64 27.39
C TYR A 179 -1.34 7.04 28.87
N ASN A 180 -0.21 7.42 29.47
CA ASN A 180 -0.14 7.92 30.84
C ASN A 180 -0.37 9.44 30.85
N GLU A 181 -1.65 9.83 30.98
CA GLU A 181 -2.10 11.23 30.83
C GLU A 181 -1.49 12.18 31.88
N ASN A 182 -1.08 11.67 33.04
CA ASN A 182 -0.57 12.47 34.18
C ASN A 182 0.92 12.23 34.51
N LEU A 183 1.63 11.41 33.73
CA LEU A 183 3.03 11.09 34.01
C LEU A 183 3.97 12.18 33.47
N GLU A 184 4.53 13.01 34.35
CA GLU A 184 5.37 14.16 33.96
C GLU A 184 6.84 13.81 33.72
N SER A 185 7.34 12.74 34.36
CA SER A 185 8.73 12.27 34.28
C SER A 185 8.82 10.75 34.41
N LEU A 186 9.97 10.19 34.06
CA LEU A 186 10.28 8.77 34.27
C LEU A 186 10.97 8.48 35.61
N HIS A 187 10.75 9.34 36.62
CA HIS A 187 11.31 9.14 37.95
C HIS A 187 10.97 7.75 38.50
N GLY A 188 11.99 7.00 38.90
CA GLY A 188 11.95 5.59 39.25
C GLY A 188 12.76 4.68 38.32
N LEU A 189 13.12 5.14 37.11
CA LEU A 189 13.91 4.36 36.15
C LEU A 189 15.44 4.64 36.21
N GLU A 190 15.90 5.46 37.17
CA GLU A 190 17.28 5.97 37.26
C GLU A 190 18.34 4.87 37.32
N ASN A 191 18.00 3.72 37.87
CA ASN A 191 18.95 2.63 38.10
C ASN A 191 19.01 1.62 36.94
N ILE A 192 18.21 1.79 35.89
CA ILE A 192 18.20 0.86 34.76
C ILE A 192 19.46 1.03 33.90
N GLU A 193 20.23 -0.05 33.79
CA GLU A 193 21.43 -0.12 32.96
C GLU A 193 21.19 -0.88 31.65
N GLU A 194 20.28 -1.86 31.65
CA GLU A 194 20.00 -2.71 30.49
C GLU A 194 18.50 -2.97 30.36
N MET A 195 17.96 -2.82 29.14
CA MET A 195 16.61 -3.28 28.85
C MET A 195 16.46 -3.96 27.48
N GLY A 196 15.41 -4.76 27.30
CA GLY A 196 15.10 -5.39 26.01
C GLY A 196 14.70 -4.37 24.94
N GLY A 197 14.05 -3.27 25.33
CA GLY A 197 13.63 -2.19 24.45
C GLY A 197 12.81 -1.16 25.22
N ILE A 198 12.71 0.07 24.72
CA ILE A 198 11.86 1.10 25.32
C ILE A 198 10.85 1.63 24.33
N GLU A 199 9.59 1.70 24.76
CA GLU A 199 8.52 2.38 24.07
C GLU A 199 7.85 3.40 24.97
N ILE A 200 7.82 4.65 24.51
CA ILE A 200 7.14 5.77 25.14
C ILE A 200 6.15 6.33 24.11
N ASP A 201 4.88 5.99 24.26
CA ASP A 201 3.84 6.31 23.26
C ASP A 201 2.61 6.98 23.90
N GLY A 202 2.32 8.21 23.49
CA GLY A 202 1.07 8.87 23.86
C GLY A 202 1.05 9.43 25.29
N ASN A 203 2.17 9.98 25.77
CA ASN A 203 2.28 10.58 27.10
C ASN A 203 2.33 12.12 26.97
N PRO A 204 1.18 12.82 26.97
CA PRO A 204 1.07 14.20 26.52
C PRO A 204 1.75 15.23 27.44
N VAL A 205 1.94 14.90 28.72
CA VAL A 205 2.57 15.78 29.71
C VAL A 205 4.01 15.38 30.05
N LEU A 206 4.47 14.22 29.57
CA LEU A 206 5.82 13.71 29.84
C LEU A 206 6.86 14.63 29.23
N SER A 207 7.59 15.34 30.09
CA SER A 207 8.49 16.42 29.68
C SER A 207 9.96 16.05 29.81
N SER A 208 10.29 15.10 30.70
CA SER A 208 11.66 14.62 30.90
C SER A 208 11.73 13.09 30.91
N ILE A 209 12.72 12.56 30.20
CA ILE A 209 13.11 11.14 30.20
C ILE A 209 14.50 10.94 30.85
N ASP A 210 14.99 11.95 31.59
CA ASP A 210 16.36 12.00 32.14
C ASP A 210 16.71 10.85 33.07
N ALA A 211 15.70 10.18 33.65
CA ALA A 211 15.90 8.98 34.43
C ALA A 211 16.60 7.85 33.64
N LEU A 212 16.62 7.88 32.32
CA LEU A 212 17.30 6.88 31.49
C LEU A 212 18.80 7.15 31.28
N GLU A 213 19.40 8.14 31.96
CA GLU A 213 20.79 8.55 31.71
C GLU A 213 21.84 7.44 31.98
N ASN A 214 21.51 6.45 32.82
CA ASN A 214 22.38 5.32 33.13
C ASN A 214 22.23 4.13 32.16
N LEU A 215 21.31 4.22 31.19
CA LEU A 215 21.06 3.14 30.23
C LEU A 215 22.29 2.91 29.34
N LYS A 216 22.79 1.68 29.33
CA LYS A 216 23.99 1.25 28.58
C LYS A 216 23.63 0.45 27.33
N SER A 217 22.56 -0.34 27.39
CA SER A 217 22.10 -1.14 26.26
C SER A 217 20.57 -1.23 26.21
N THR A 218 20.05 -1.19 24.98
CA THR A 218 18.66 -1.48 24.64
C THR A 218 18.60 -2.00 23.22
N LYS A 219 17.63 -2.84 22.87
CA LYS A 219 17.51 -3.33 21.48
C LYS A 219 16.67 -2.42 20.60
N ALA A 220 15.75 -1.66 21.21
CA ALA A 220 14.82 -0.78 20.52
C ALA A 220 14.63 0.53 21.28
N ILE A 221 14.41 1.62 20.54
CA ILE A 221 13.98 2.91 21.07
C ILE A 221 12.79 3.39 20.24
N PHE A 222 11.59 3.36 20.82
CA PHE A 222 10.35 3.83 20.19
C PHE A 222 9.76 4.99 20.98
N ILE A 223 9.87 6.21 20.46
CA ILE A 223 9.33 7.40 21.09
C ILE A 223 8.35 8.03 20.11
N ARG A 224 7.07 8.01 20.48
CA ARG A 224 5.99 8.54 19.64
C ARG A 224 4.90 9.25 20.41
N ASN A 225 4.19 10.17 19.78
CA ASN A 225 3.03 10.84 20.36
C ASN A 225 3.30 11.56 21.70
N ASN A 226 4.49 12.12 21.89
CA ASN A 226 4.84 12.81 23.14
C ASN A 226 5.02 14.31 22.90
N GLN A 227 4.04 15.09 23.36
CA GLN A 227 3.91 16.52 23.05
C GLN A 227 4.91 17.42 23.80
N LYS A 228 5.58 16.89 24.83
CA LYS A 228 6.45 17.66 25.74
C LYS A 228 7.90 17.20 25.75
N ILE A 229 8.23 16.03 25.20
CA ILE A 229 9.61 15.57 25.06
C ILE A 229 10.32 16.46 24.04
N SER A 230 11.48 17.00 24.44
CA SER A 230 12.29 17.92 23.62
C SER A 230 13.75 17.50 23.49
N SER A 231 14.17 16.38 24.11
CA SER A 231 15.55 15.92 24.06
C SER A 231 15.67 14.40 24.16
N LEU A 232 16.63 13.83 23.43
CA LEU A 232 16.99 12.40 23.43
C LEU A 232 18.38 12.14 24.03
N LYS A 233 18.98 13.13 24.70
CA LYS A 233 20.38 13.09 25.20
C LYS A 233 20.71 11.90 26.11
N VAL A 234 19.68 11.31 26.72
CA VAL A 234 19.79 10.15 27.58
C VAL A 234 20.36 8.92 26.86
N PHE A 235 20.16 8.81 25.55
CA PHE A 235 20.61 7.66 24.76
C PHE A 235 22.08 7.72 24.31
N LYS A 236 22.87 8.67 24.82
CA LYS A 236 24.28 8.89 24.42
C LYS A 236 25.19 7.66 24.53
N ASN A 237 24.83 6.67 25.34
CA ASN A 237 25.63 5.45 25.51
C ASN A 237 25.22 4.31 24.56
N ILE A 238 24.09 4.45 23.86
CA ILE A 238 23.55 3.41 22.97
C ILE A 238 24.31 3.43 21.65
N LYS A 239 24.86 2.27 21.29
CA LYS A 239 25.67 2.10 20.07
C LYS A 239 25.05 1.18 19.03
N ASP A 240 24.18 0.29 19.48
CA ASP A 240 23.60 -0.76 18.66
C ASP A 240 22.15 -0.96 19.09
N LEU A 241 21.25 -1.00 18.12
CA LEU A 241 19.87 -1.39 18.28
C LEU A 241 19.61 -2.62 17.40
N SER A 242 19.67 -3.82 17.97
CA SER A 242 19.39 -5.05 17.20
C SER A 242 17.95 -5.14 16.64
N ASP A 243 17.04 -4.27 17.09
CA ASP A 243 15.69 -4.10 16.57
C ASP A 243 15.55 -2.73 15.86
N GLY A 244 14.67 -1.82 16.30
CA GLY A 244 14.38 -0.58 15.57
C GLY A 244 14.57 0.71 16.35
N LEU A 245 14.63 1.80 15.59
CA LEU A 245 14.56 3.18 16.07
C LEU A 245 13.29 3.82 15.51
N VAL A 246 12.42 4.33 16.37
CA VAL A 246 11.25 5.13 15.99
C VAL A 246 11.25 6.42 16.78
N VAL A 247 11.23 7.55 16.08
CA VAL A 247 11.06 8.87 16.68
C VAL A 247 9.99 9.60 15.88
N GLY A 248 8.81 9.77 16.43
CA GLY A 248 7.77 10.50 15.70
C GLY A 248 6.71 11.18 16.52
N GLU A 249 5.97 12.10 15.92
CA GLU A 249 4.91 12.85 16.62
C GLU A 249 5.44 13.49 17.93
N THR A 250 6.70 13.97 17.90
CA THR A 250 7.35 14.71 19.00
C THR A 250 7.69 16.14 18.56
N PRO A 251 6.68 17.03 18.43
CA PRO A 251 6.84 18.31 17.73
C PRO A 251 7.80 19.30 18.39
N LEU A 252 8.13 19.13 19.69
CA LEU A 252 9.12 19.96 20.39
C LEU A 252 10.56 19.46 20.27
N LEU A 253 10.77 18.29 19.66
CA LEU A 253 12.10 17.75 19.44
C LEU A 253 12.77 18.47 18.26
N THR A 254 13.80 19.26 18.56
CA THR A 254 14.50 20.05 17.54
C THR A 254 15.78 19.39 17.00
N SER A 255 16.21 18.29 17.62
CA SER A 255 17.43 17.56 17.26
C SER A 255 17.37 16.14 17.83
N LEU A 256 18.03 15.20 17.15
CA LEU A 256 18.26 13.83 17.62
C LEU A 256 19.49 13.69 18.51
N GLU A 257 20.05 14.81 19.00
CA GLU A 257 21.20 14.82 19.91
C GLU A 257 21.00 13.86 21.09
N GLY A 258 21.97 12.96 21.26
CA GLY A 258 21.87 11.79 22.14
C GLY A 258 22.01 10.48 21.39
N LEU A 259 21.72 10.42 20.09
CA LEU A 259 21.93 9.21 19.29
C LEU A 259 23.28 9.17 18.57
N HIS A 260 24.19 10.12 18.86
CA HIS A 260 25.41 10.37 18.09
C HIS A 260 26.46 9.25 18.17
N ASN A 261 26.24 8.22 19.00
CA ASN A 261 27.09 7.03 19.08
C ASN A 261 26.42 5.78 18.51
N LEU A 262 25.19 5.89 17.98
CA LEU A 262 24.44 4.79 17.39
C LEU A 262 25.02 4.47 16.01
N ASN A 263 25.60 3.28 15.86
CA ASN A 263 26.27 2.85 14.64
C ASN A 263 25.42 1.88 13.81
N HIS A 264 24.54 1.11 14.45
CA HIS A 264 23.84 0.01 13.81
C HIS A 264 22.38 -0.08 14.26
N VAL A 265 21.48 -0.30 13.30
CA VAL A 265 20.05 -0.61 13.54
C VAL A 265 19.65 -1.87 12.76
N GLY A 266 19.13 -2.86 13.46
CA GLY A 266 18.88 -4.20 12.94
C GLY A 266 17.57 -4.39 12.17
N SER A 267 16.56 -3.54 12.35
CA SER A 267 15.22 -3.75 11.78
C SER A 267 14.60 -2.57 11.05
N TYR A 268 14.60 -1.35 11.58
CA TYR A 268 14.12 -0.17 10.85
C TYR A 268 14.42 1.13 11.60
N VAL A 269 14.55 2.21 10.85
CA VAL A 269 14.62 3.58 11.36
C VAL A 269 13.44 4.36 10.80
N ASP A 270 12.52 4.79 11.67
CA ASP A 270 11.38 5.65 11.31
C ASP A 270 11.46 7.00 12.02
N ILE A 271 11.49 8.08 11.25
CA ILE A 271 11.52 9.46 11.78
C ILE A 271 10.40 10.26 11.15
N TYR A 272 9.40 10.69 11.94
CA TYR A 272 8.19 11.27 11.34
C TYR A 272 7.40 12.26 12.18
N TYR A 273 6.69 13.19 11.54
CA TYR A 273 5.86 14.20 12.24
C TYR A 273 6.62 14.92 13.38
N ASN A 274 7.93 15.17 13.21
CA ASN A 274 8.75 15.95 14.14
C ASN A 274 9.01 17.34 13.55
N ASP A 275 7.99 18.19 13.54
CA ASP A 275 8.07 19.51 12.91
C ASP A 275 9.14 20.43 13.53
N GLY A 276 9.65 20.14 14.73
CA GLY A 276 10.79 20.87 15.31
C GLY A 276 12.14 20.55 14.66
N LEU A 277 12.25 19.41 13.97
CA LEU A 277 13.51 18.85 13.49
C LEU A 277 13.95 19.51 12.18
N THR A 278 15.18 20.02 12.12
CA THR A 278 15.73 20.69 10.93
C THR A 278 16.77 19.87 10.17
N ASN A 279 17.43 18.92 10.86
CA ASN A 279 18.37 17.95 10.31
C ASN A 279 18.44 16.69 11.20
N LEU A 280 19.24 15.70 10.82
CA LEU A 280 19.39 14.42 11.52
C LEU A 280 20.74 14.28 12.24
N SER A 281 21.42 15.38 12.55
CA SER A 281 22.82 15.41 13.03
C SER A 281 23.12 14.50 14.22
N GLY A 282 22.12 14.19 15.04
CA GLY A 282 22.22 13.21 16.10
C GLY A 282 22.46 11.77 15.63
N LEU A 283 22.38 11.45 14.35
CA LEU A 283 22.66 10.12 13.78
C LEU A 283 24.06 10.02 13.15
N SER A 284 24.94 10.99 13.40
CA SER A 284 26.24 11.15 12.71
C SER A 284 27.20 9.96 12.74
N SER A 285 26.92 8.90 13.50
CA SER A 285 27.74 7.68 13.54
C SER A 285 27.04 6.45 12.96
N LEU A 286 25.81 6.58 12.46
CA LEU A 286 25.05 5.48 11.89
C LEU A 286 25.71 5.00 10.59
N GLU A 287 26.16 3.75 10.60
CA GLU A 287 26.87 3.10 9.49
C GLU A 287 25.96 2.13 8.72
N THR A 288 25.07 1.41 9.42
CA THR A 288 24.25 0.35 8.82
C THR A 288 22.81 0.35 9.33
N VAL A 289 21.86 0.18 8.42
CA VAL A 289 20.46 -0.13 8.73
C VAL A 289 20.04 -1.42 8.00
N VAL A 290 20.04 -2.56 8.70
CA VAL A 290 19.69 -3.87 8.11
C VAL A 290 18.25 -3.93 7.58
N GLY A 291 17.40 -3.01 8.02
CA GLY A 291 16.04 -2.93 7.47
C GLY A 291 15.81 -1.70 6.63
N ARG A 292 14.68 -1.02 6.88
CA ARG A 292 14.28 0.18 6.11
C ARG A 292 14.63 1.46 6.85
N LEU A 293 15.06 2.47 6.10
CA LEU A 293 15.14 3.85 6.57
C LEU A 293 13.94 4.62 6.02
N LYS A 294 13.08 5.13 6.89
CA LYS A 294 11.90 5.92 6.50
C LYS A 294 11.87 7.24 7.25
N ILE A 295 11.88 8.32 6.49
CA ILE A 295 11.82 9.69 7.00
C ILE A 295 10.66 10.38 6.32
N TYR A 296 9.61 10.72 7.07
CA TYR A 296 8.41 11.27 6.47
C TYR A 296 7.70 12.34 7.27
N SER A 297 7.11 13.31 6.57
CA SER A 297 6.31 14.37 7.17
C SER A 297 7.01 15.14 8.28
N ASN A 298 8.31 15.43 8.13
CA ASN A 298 9.05 16.33 9.02
C ASN A 298 9.15 17.71 8.35
N GLN A 299 8.17 18.57 8.59
CA GLN A 299 7.93 19.74 7.74
C GLN A 299 9.09 20.74 7.70
N ASN A 300 9.87 20.88 8.79
CA ASN A 300 11.02 21.80 8.83
C ASN A 300 12.37 21.13 8.53
N LEU A 301 12.38 19.85 8.16
CA LEU A 301 13.60 19.13 7.81
C LEU A 301 14.15 19.68 6.49
N THR A 302 15.36 20.23 6.52
CA THR A 302 15.98 20.89 5.35
C THR A 302 17.10 20.07 4.71
N SER A 303 17.69 19.14 5.45
CA SER A 303 18.73 18.23 4.97
C SER A 303 18.70 16.92 5.76
N LEU A 304 19.37 15.91 5.22
CA LEU A 304 19.66 14.65 5.92
C LEU A 304 21.01 14.67 6.66
N GLU A 305 21.58 15.85 6.92
CA GLU A 305 22.84 16.01 7.68
C GLU A 305 22.78 15.18 8.97
N GLY A 306 23.81 14.38 9.23
CA GLY A 306 23.85 13.32 10.22
C GLY A 306 23.86 11.90 9.63
N LEU A 307 23.55 11.71 8.35
CA LEU A 307 23.63 10.38 7.70
C LEU A 307 24.92 10.16 6.90
N GLU A 308 25.92 11.01 7.06
CA GLU A 308 27.14 11.01 6.23
C GLU A 308 27.96 9.71 6.33
N ASN A 309 27.81 8.93 7.39
CA ASN A 309 28.52 7.67 7.57
C ASN A 309 27.70 6.44 7.17
N LEU A 310 26.46 6.62 6.70
CA LEU A 310 25.59 5.51 6.32
C LEU A 310 26.09 4.86 5.04
N GLU A 311 26.55 3.61 5.13
CA GLU A 311 27.15 2.88 4.00
C GLU A 311 26.19 1.82 3.41
N GLU A 312 25.35 1.22 4.25
CA GLU A 312 24.58 0.02 3.92
C GLU A 312 23.15 0.09 4.49
N ILE A 313 22.19 -0.26 3.64
CA ILE A 313 20.79 -0.49 4.00
C ILE A 313 20.33 -1.75 3.30
N ASP A 314 19.58 -2.67 3.91
CA ASP A 314 19.11 -3.84 3.14
C ASP A 314 17.76 -3.51 2.49
N ARG A 315 16.72 -3.19 3.27
CA ARG A 315 15.33 -3.24 2.77
C ARG A 315 14.88 -2.03 1.95
N GLY A 316 15.46 -0.86 2.15
CA GLY A 316 15.10 0.32 1.34
C GLY A 316 15.06 1.66 2.06
N ILE A 317 14.89 2.72 1.26
CA ILE A 317 14.76 4.10 1.70
C ILE A 317 13.39 4.65 1.29
N GLU A 318 12.69 5.27 2.24
CA GLU A 318 11.49 6.07 2.01
C GLU A 318 11.69 7.50 2.51
N LEU A 319 11.72 8.47 1.59
CA LEU A 319 11.70 9.90 1.89
C LEU A 319 10.36 10.45 1.41
N ILE A 320 9.43 10.73 2.33
CA ILE A 320 8.04 11.03 1.97
C ILE A 320 7.53 12.32 2.63
N GLY A 321 7.05 13.30 1.86
CA GLY A 321 6.33 14.45 2.43
C GLY A 321 7.20 15.35 3.30
N ASN A 322 8.51 15.44 3.05
CA ASN A 322 9.39 16.38 3.74
C ASN A 322 9.51 17.66 2.88
N GLU A 323 8.46 18.48 2.90
CA GLU A 323 8.27 19.56 1.92
C GLU A 323 9.45 20.55 1.80
N ASN A 324 10.17 20.83 2.90
CA ASN A 324 11.31 21.74 2.93
C ASN A 324 12.68 21.05 2.76
N LEU A 325 12.73 19.75 2.46
CA LEU A 325 13.98 19.01 2.25
C LEU A 325 14.65 19.51 0.98
N LEU A 326 15.80 20.17 1.11
CA LEU A 326 16.52 20.79 -0.01
C LEU A 326 17.53 19.85 -0.66
N THR A 327 18.11 18.94 0.11
CA THR A 327 19.22 18.08 -0.31
C THR A 327 19.28 16.77 0.48
N ILE A 328 19.77 15.73 -0.20
CA ILE A 328 20.07 14.41 0.37
C ILE A 328 21.56 14.06 0.27
N GLU A 329 22.44 15.06 0.08
CA GLU A 329 23.90 14.87 -0.05
C GLU A 329 24.55 14.09 1.10
N ALA A 330 23.92 14.06 2.28
CA ALA A 330 24.40 13.25 3.39
C ALA A 330 24.39 11.74 3.10
N LEU A 331 23.69 11.26 2.06
CA LEU A 331 23.70 9.85 1.67
C LEU A 331 24.91 9.45 0.80
N ASP A 332 25.86 10.35 0.52
CA ASP A 332 26.92 10.14 -0.47
C ASP A 332 27.77 8.88 -0.23
N ASN A 333 27.87 8.37 1.01
CA ASN A 333 28.60 7.13 1.30
C ASN A 333 27.78 5.84 1.13
N LEU A 334 26.49 5.93 0.85
CA LEU A 334 25.61 4.79 0.63
C LEU A 334 25.98 4.07 -0.68
N LYS A 335 26.34 2.80 -0.57
CA LYS A 335 26.84 2.00 -1.71
C LYS A 335 25.79 1.05 -2.27
N GLU A 336 24.97 0.47 -1.39
CA GLU A 336 24.02 -0.57 -1.74
C GLU A 336 22.74 -0.48 -0.93
N ILE A 337 21.66 -0.93 -1.55
CA ILE A 337 20.38 -1.19 -0.90
C ILE A 337 20.02 -2.67 -1.13
N GLU A 338 20.48 -3.62 -0.31
CA GLU A 338 20.43 -5.06 -0.63
C GLU A 338 18.99 -5.63 -0.74
N GLU A 339 18.55 -5.90 -1.98
CA GLU A 339 17.18 -6.41 -2.24
C GLU A 339 16.07 -5.43 -1.77
N GLY A 340 16.34 -4.13 -1.80
CA GLY A 340 15.42 -3.10 -1.31
C GLY A 340 14.86 -2.15 -2.37
N TYR A 341 14.06 -1.19 -1.92
CA TYR A 341 13.41 -0.19 -2.78
C TYR A 341 13.87 1.24 -2.43
N LEU A 342 13.82 2.13 -3.40
CA LEU A 342 14.06 3.56 -3.21
C LEU A 342 12.78 4.32 -3.54
N SER A 343 12.18 4.97 -2.54
CA SER A 343 11.01 5.82 -2.70
C SER A 343 11.32 7.24 -2.26
N ILE A 344 11.24 8.18 -3.19
CA ILE A 344 11.37 9.62 -2.93
C ILE A 344 10.08 10.27 -3.44
N THR A 345 9.20 10.63 -2.51
CA THR A 345 7.84 11.08 -2.83
C THR A 345 7.47 12.36 -2.08
N ASP A 346 6.85 13.33 -2.74
CA ASP A 346 6.32 14.54 -2.09
C ASP A 346 7.40 15.34 -1.31
N ASN A 347 8.60 15.47 -1.88
CA ASN A 347 9.67 16.32 -1.32
C ASN A 347 9.86 17.54 -2.24
N ASN A 348 8.86 18.41 -2.31
CA ASN A 348 8.75 19.45 -3.32
C ASN A 348 9.93 20.43 -3.39
N SER A 349 10.68 20.64 -2.30
CA SER A 349 11.88 21.49 -2.31
C SER A 349 13.15 20.78 -2.79
N LEU A 350 13.15 19.45 -2.94
CA LEU A 350 14.30 18.67 -3.35
C LEU A 350 14.57 18.91 -4.83
N SER A 351 15.76 19.41 -5.14
CA SER A 351 16.13 19.82 -6.51
C SER A 351 17.05 18.85 -7.25
N SER A 352 17.71 17.96 -6.51
CA SER A 352 18.67 16.98 -7.02
C SER A 352 18.65 15.72 -6.15
N LEU A 353 19.04 14.59 -6.75
CA LEU A 353 19.33 13.34 -6.03
C LEU A 353 20.82 13.18 -5.68
N SER A 354 21.61 14.25 -5.77
CA SER A 354 23.02 14.27 -5.35
C SER A 354 23.16 13.76 -3.92
N GLY A 355 24.10 12.85 -3.71
CA GLY A 355 24.19 12.01 -2.52
C GLY A 355 23.79 10.55 -2.78
N LEU A 356 23.20 10.22 -3.93
CA LEU A 356 22.98 8.83 -4.35
C LEU A 356 23.98 8.36 -5.43
N ASP A 357 25.03 9.16 -5.67
CA ASP A 357 26.02 8.96 -6.73
C ASP A 357 26.80 7.62 -6.61
N ASN A 358 26.96 7.14 -5.37
CA ASN A 358 27.67 5.89 -5.06
C ASN A 358 26.75 4.66 -4.97
N LEU A 359 25.43 4.84 -5.09
CA LEU A 359 24.46 3.75 -5.06
C LEU A 359 24.47 3.00 -6.40
N GLN A 360 25.15 1.85 -6.44
CA GLN A 360 25.38 1.09 -7.68
C GLN A 360 24.62 -0.24 -7.75
N GLU A 361 24.26 -0.81 -6.61
CA GLU A 361 23.74 -2.18 -6.51
C GLU A 361 22.53 -2.29 -5.55
N GLY A 362 21.79 -3.40 -5.67
CA GLY A 362 20.78 -3.83 -4.71
C GLY A 362 19.33 -3.37 -4.97
N LEU A 363 19.09 -2.38 -5.83
CA LEU A 363 17.74 -1.84 -6.02
C LEU A 363 16.80 -2.78 -6.79
N ILE A 364 15.67 -3.09 -6.16
CA ILE A 364 14.53 -3.80 -6.74
C ILE A 364 13.63 -2.80 -7.47
N ASP A 365 13.07 -1.82 -6.77
CA ASP A 365 12.13 -0.87 -7.35
C ASP A 365 12.54 0.57 -7.01
N ILE A 366 12.40 1.47 -7.98
CA ILE A 366 12.64 2.91 -7.80
C ILE A 366 11.35 3.66 -8.08
N VAL A 367 10.90 4.45 -7.10
CA VAL A 367 9.70 5.30 -7.17
C VAL A 367 10.09 6.74 -6.87
N ILE A 368 9.98 7.60 -7.87
CA ILE A 368 10.27 9.04 -7.76
C ILE A 368 9.03 9.80 -8.20
N ARG A 369 8.32 10.36 -7.24
CA ARG A 369 6.97 10.89 -7.46
C ARG A 369 6.74 12.23 -6.77
N ASP A 370 6.01 13.14 -7.41
CA ASP A 370 5.59 14.40 -6.76
C ASP A 370 6.78 15.18 -6.15
N ASN A 371 7.92 15.28 -6.85
CA ASN A 371 9.05 16.12 -6.42
C ASN A 371 9.20 17.32 -7.35
N ASP A 372 8.37 18.33 -7.14
CA ASP A 372 8.15 19.42 -8.08
C ASP A 372 9.40 20.17 -8.55
N ASN A 373 10.41 20.34 -7.68
CA ASN A 373 11.64 21.04 -8.01
C ASN A 373 12.78 20.13 -8.51
N LEU A 374 12.57 18.81 -8.56
CA LEU A 374 13.60 17.86 -8.99
C LEU A 374 13.87 18.02 -10.49
N ILE A 375 15.12 18.33 -10.86
CA ILE A 375 15.47 18.69 -12.25
C ILE A 375 16.02 17.51 -13.05
N SER A 376 16.70 16.57 -12.38
CA SER A 376 17.48 15.50 -13.01
C SER A 376 17.65 14.30 -12.07
N LEU A 377 17.80 13.10 -12.66
CA LEU A 377 18.06 11.84 -11.95
C LEU A 377 19.51 11.33 -12.06
N ASN A 378 20.41 12.15 -12.60
CA ASN A 378 21.78 11.78 -12.99
C ASN A 378 22.67 11.22 -11.88
N ALA A 379 22.30 11.42 -10.61
CA ALA A 379 23.00 10.85 -9.48
C ALA A 379 22.77 9.33 -9.36
N LEU A 380 21.63 8.80 -9.82
CA LEU A 380 21.42 7.36 -9.84
C LEU A 380 22.36 6.76 -10.89
N ASN A 381 23.25 5.83 -10.54
CA ASN A 381 24.13 5.13 -11.49
C ASN A 381 24.01 3.61 -11.30
N VAL A 382 22.77 3.14 -11.35
CA VAL A 382 22.36 1.80 -10.94
C VAL A 382 22.54 0.80 -12.07
N LYS A 383 23.01 -0.42 -11.75
CA LYS A 383 23.26 -1.48 -12.76
C LYS A 383 22.03 -2.31 -13.09
N SER A 384 21.12 -2.46 -12.14
CA SER A 384 19.91 -3.28 -12.29
C SER A 384 18.76 -2.63 -11.54
N ILE A 385 17.56 -2.78 -12.12
CA ILE A 385 16.28 -2.45 -11.50
C ILE A 385 15.28 -3.52 -11.93
N LEU A 386 14.35 -3.87 -11.04
CA LEU A 386 13.16 -4.62 -11.45
C LEU A 386 12.12 -3.64 -12.00
N GLY A 387 11.68 -2.65 -11.22
CA GLY A 387 10.67 -1.66 -11.62
C GLY A 387 11.13 -0.22 -11.51
N LEU A 388 10.57 0.65 -12.35
CA LEU A 388 10.86 2.09 -12.34
C LEU A 388 9.59 2.92 -12.55
N GLU A 389 9.27 3.75 -11.57
CA GLU A 389 8.15 4.70 -11.60
C GLU A 389 8.67 6.12 -11.41
N ILE A 390 8.46 6.97 -12.42
CA ILE A 390 8.84 8.38 -12.43
C ILE A 390 7.59 9.18 -12.78
N MET A 391 6.96 9.75 -11.76
CA MET A 391 5.62 10.33 -11.87
C MET A 391 5.54 11.75 -11.35
N ASP A 392 4.87 12.65 -12.07
CA ASP A 392 4.43 13.94 -11.52
C ASP A 392 5.59 14.81 -10.96
N ASN A 393 6.80 14.74 -11.55
CA ASN A 393 7.93 15.58 -11.17
C ASN A 393 8.00 16.80 -12.11
N MET A 394 7.29 17.88 -11.77
CA MET A 394 7.05 19.00 -12.70
C MET A 394 8.31 19.61 -13.32
N SER A 395 9.41 19.79 -12.56
CA SER A 395 10.66 20.37 -13.07
C SER A 395 11.59 19.37 -13.76
N LEU A 396 11.25 18.08 -13.76
CA LEU A 396 12.14 17.03 -14.24
C LEU A 396 12.31 17.15 -15.75
N SER A 397 13.56 17.35 -16.18
CA SER A 397 13.91 17.63 -17.57
C SER A 397 14.82 16.58 -18.21
N SER A 398 15.43 15.70 -17.39
CA SER A 398 16.31 14.62 -17.85
C SER A 398 16.16 13.38 -16.97
N LEU A 399 16.12 12.22 -17.62
CA LEU A 399 16.14 10.89 -16.99
C LEU A 399 17.53 10.24 -17.05
N THR A 400 18.59 11.03 -17.26
CA THR A 400 19.96 10.51 -17.17
C THR A 400 20.17 9.87 -15.79
N GLY A 401 20.94 8.77 -15.75
CA GLY A 401 21.23 8.02 -14.53
C GLY A 401 21.11 6.50 -14.71
N PHE A 402 20.21 6.05 -15.57
CA PHE A 402 20.01 4.61 -15.81
C PHE A 402 20.95 4.01 -16.88
N ASN A 403 22.09 4.65 -17.14
CA ASN A 403 22.95 4.35 -18.30
C ASN A 403 23.51 2.92 -18.28
N GLU A 404 23.66 2.37 -17.07
CA GLU A 404 24.20 1.04 -16.83
C GLU A 404 23.12 -0.05 -16.77
N VAL A 405 21.83 0.31 -16.73
CA VAL A 405 20.71 -0.63 -16.63
C VAL A 405 20.60 -1.47 -17.91
N GLU A 406 20.74 -2.79 -17.79
CA GLU A 406 20.65 -3.72 -18.90
C GLU A 406 19.23 -4.27 -19.12
N LYS A 407 18.42 -4.38 -18.07
CA LYS A 407 17.08 -4.97 -18.10
C LYS A 407 16.16 -4.30 -17.09
N ILE A 408 14.86 -4.33 -17.39
CA ILE A 408 13.77 -3.94 -16.49
C ILE A 408 12.81 -5.13 -16.39
N GLU A 409 12.75 -5.78 -15.23
CA GLU A 409 11.99 -7.02 -15.03
C GLU A 409 10.49 -6.81 -14.74
N ARG A 410 10.12 -5.61 -14.32
CA ARG A 410 8.77 -5.18 -13.99
C ARG A 410 8.39 -3.97 -14.85
N ASP A 411 7.48 -3.16 -14.34
CA ASP A 411 6.85 -2.07 -15.09
C ASP A 411 7.81 -0.86 -15.15
N LEU A 412 7.75 -0.18 -16.29
CA LEU A 412 8.40 1.11 -16.54
C LEU A 412 7.31 2.15 -16.74
N ILE A 413 7.17 3.06 -15.79
CA ILE A 413 6.13 4.10 -15.78
C ILE A 413 6.80 5.47 -15.77
N ILE A 414 6.57 6.26 -16.80
CA ILE A 414 7.05 7.64 -16.93
C ILE A 414 5.82 8.51 -17.24
N THR A 415 5.25 9.13 -16.21
CA THR A 415 3.97 9.85 -16.33
C THR A 415 4.02 11.26 -15.71
N GLY A 416 3.36 12.25 -16.28
CA GLY A 416 3.16 13.55 -15.60
C GLY A 416 4.43 14.42 -15.45
N ASN A 417 5.52 14.14 -16.18
CA ASN A 417 6.75 14.93 -16.07
C ASN A 417 6.73 16.08 -17.10
N GLU A 418 6.06 17.18 -16.76
CA GLU A 418 5.72 18.28 -17.67
C GLU A 418 6.91 18.92 -18.40
N ASN A 419 8.10 18.94 -17.78
CA ASN A 419 9.30 19.52 -18.38
C ASN A 419 10.20 18.52 -19.12
N LEU A 420 9.82 17.25 -19.17
CA LEU A 420 10.62 16.21 -19.82
C LEU A 420 10.50 16.33 -21.34
N ILE A 421 11.62 16.66 -22.00
CA ILE A 421 11.67 16.86 -23.46
C ILE A 421 11.97 15.54 -24.20
N ARG A 422 12.74 14.66 -23.58
CA ARG A 422 13.15 13.39 -24.17
C ARG A 422 13.35 12.34 -23.10
N ILE A 423 12.99 11.10 -23.39
CA ILE A 423 13.50 9.96 -22.61
C ILE A 423 14.89 9.63 -23.13
N GLU A 424 15.87 9.69 -22.24
CA GLU A 424 17.27 9.33 -22.46
C GLU A 424 17.75 8.48 -21.27
N GLY A 425 18.98 7.96 -21.32
CA GLY A 425 19.58 7.28 -20.18
C GLY A 425 19.37 5.76 -20.11
N PHE A 426 18.76 5.10 -21.12
CA PHE A 426 18.59 3.63 -21.14
C PHE A 426 19.31 2.94 -22.32
N PRO A 427 20.59 3.25 -22.60
CA PRO A 427 21.27 2.79 -23.81
C PRO A 427 21.52 1.28 -23.83
N LYS A 428 21.57 0.61 -22.67
CA LYS A 428 21.86 -0.82 -22.56
C LYS A 428 20.61 -1.70 -22.49
N VAL A 429 19.45 -1.12 -22.17
CA VAL A 429 18.18 -1.86 -22.07
C VAL A 429 17.84 -2.50 -23.42
N ASP A 430 17.86 -3.84 -23.45
CA ASP A 430 17.48 -4.61 -24.65
C ASP A 430 16.16 -5.38 -24.50
N GLU A 431 15.64 -5.49 -23.28
CA GLU A 431 14.39 -6.16 -22.97
C GLU A 431 13.69 -5.53 -21.75
N ILE A 432 12.36 -5.37 -21.84
CA ILE A 432 11.49 -4.96 -20.72
C ILE A 432 10.43 -6.06 -20.51
N TYR A 433 10.39 -6.64 -19.31
CA TYR A 433 9.49 -7.75 -19.00
C TYR A 433 8.08 -7.31 -18.55
N GLY A 434 7.98 -6.14 -17.91
CA GLY A 434 6.69 -5.58 -17.49
C GLY A 434 6.02 -4.72 -18.54
N ASN A 435 5.05 -3.94 -18.09
CA ASN A 435 4.35 -2.95 -18.91
C ASN A 435 5.20 -1.69 -19.06
N VAL A 436 5.15 -1.07 -20.23
CA VAL A 436 5.72 0.26 -20.47
C VAL A 436 4.58 1.26 -20.58
N ARG A 437 4.57 2.28 -19.71
CA ARG A 437 3.63 3.40 -19.77
C ARG A 437 4.40 4.71 -19.86
N ILE A 438 4.24 5.42 -20.96
CA ILE A 438 4.80 6.76 -21.18
C ILE A 438 3.62 7.68 -21.47
N SER A 439 3.16 8.45 -20.48
CA SER A 439 1.97 9.27 -20.67
C SER A 439 1.98 10.63 -20.00
N GLU A 440 1.19 11.58 -20.48
CA GLU A 440 0.99 12.86 -19.79
C GLU A 440 2.32 13.64 -19.58
N ASN A 441 3.26 13.52 -20.52
CA ASN A 441 4.50 14.29 -20.51
C ASN A 441 4.42 15.37 -21.61
N ASP A 442 3.82 16.51 -21.29
CA ASP A 442 3.39 17.53 -22.26
C ASP A 442 4.50 18.04 -23.20
N LYS A 443 5.75 18.13 -22.72
CA LYS A 443 6.90 18.58 -23.53
C LYS A 443 7.68 17.45 -24.22
N LEU A 444 7.27 16.21 -24.04
CA LEU A 444 8.01 15.06 -24.55
C LEU A 444 7.95 15.02 -26.08
N GLU A 445 9.10 15.16 -26.73
CA GLU A 445 9.24 15.13 -28.19
C GLU A 445 9.75 13.79 -28.71
N SER A 446 10.51 13.05 -27.91
CA SER A 446 11.22 11.82 -28.31
C SER A 446 11.37 10.81 -27.18
N ILE A 447 11.23 9.52 -27.50
CA ILE A 447 11.52 8.40 -26.58
C ILE A 447 12.82 7.66 -26.92
N SER A 448 13.75 8.29 -27.64
CA SER A 448 14.97 7.69 -28.23
C SER A 448 15.98 7.05 -27.25
N GLY A 449 15.75 7.14 -25.94
CA GLY A 449 16.62 6.59 -24.89
C GLY A 449 16.83 5.08 -24.93
N PHE A 450 15.92 4.30 -25.52
CA PHE A 450 15.97 2.84 -25.57
C PHE A 450 16.60 2.29 -26.86
N GLN A 451 17.84 2.68 -27.14
CA GLN A 451 18.47 2.43 -28.45
C GLN A 451 18.72 0.95 -28.78
N ASN A 452 18.71 0.06 -27.78
CA ASN A 452 18.97 -1.37 -27.93
C ASN A 452 17.74 -2.26 -27.68
N LEU A 453 16.57 -1.68 -27.43
CA LEU A 453 15.35 -2.41 -27.10
C LEU A 453 14.89 -3.32 -28.24
N LYS A 454 14.79 -4.63 -27.94
CA LYS A 454 14.39 -5.68 -28.89
C LYS A 454 13.03 -6.28 -28.56
N SER A 455 12.66 -6.33 -27.28
CA SER A 455 11.41 -6.94 -26.83
C SER A 455 10.77 -6.18 -25.67
N ILE A 456 9.43 -6.15 -25.69
CA ILE A 456 8.59 -5.76 -24.57
C ILE A 456 7.66 -6.94 -24.31
N VAL A 457 7.76 -7.57 -23.14
CA VAL A 457 7.07 -8.85 -22.90
C VAL A 457 5.57 -8.67 -22.65
N ARG A 458 5.14 -7.48 -22.23
CA ARG A 458 3.72 -7.15 -22.00
C ARG A 458 3.26 -5.99 -22.90
N ASP A 459 2.53 -5.04 -22.34
CA ASP A 459 1.96 -3.89 -23.03
C ASP A 459 2.97 -2.74 -23.13
N ILE A 460 2.88 -1.99 -24.22
CA ILE A 460 3.41 -0.63 -24.30
C ILE A 460 2.29 0.35 -24.61
N PHE A 461 2.15 1.36 -23.76
CA PHE A 461 1.21 2.46 -23.92
C PHE A 461 1.95 3.79 -23.95
N ILE A 462 1.76 4.53 -25.04
CA ILE A 462 2.26 5.88 -25.24
C ILE A 462 1.04 6.78 -25.42
N GLY A 463 0.70 7.57 -24.41
CA GLY A 463 -0.57 8.33 -24.37
C GLY A 463 -0.37 9.78 -24.00
N ASP A 464 -1.17 10.71 -24.50
CA ASP A 464 -1.24 12.07 -23.95
C ASP A 464 0.13 12.80 -23.93
N ASN A 465 0.98 12.53 -24.93
CA ASN A 465 2.25 13.24 -25.13
C ASN A 465 2.11 14.11 -26.38
N VAL A 466 1.57 15.32 -26.21
CA VAL A 466 1.08 16.14 -27.34
C VAL A 466 2.18 16.62 -28.29
N LEU A 467 3.42 16.73 -27.81
CA LEU A 467 4.57 17.12 -28.63
C LEU A 467 5.37 15.95 -29.21
N LEU A 468 4.99 14.70 -28.92
CA LEU A 468 5.74 13.52 -29.32
C LEU A 468 5.76 13.35 -30.83
N LYS A 469 6.96 13.24 -31.40
CA LYS A 469 7.21 13.08 -32.85
C LYS A 469 8.07 11.86 -33.15
N ASP A 470 8.88 11.42 -32.19
CA ASP A 470 9.95 10.45 -32.41
C ASP A 470 9.83 9.25 -31.47
N ILE A 471 9.47 8.11 -32.05
CA ILE A 471 9.43 6.79 -31.40
C ILE A 471 10.55 5.86 -31.89
N SER A 472 11.66 6.42 -32.38
CA SER A 472 12.77 5.65 -32.97
C SER A 472 13.38 4.59 -32.06
N ALA A 473 13.20 4.71 -30.74
CA ALA A 473 13.52 3.67 -29.77
C ALA A 473 12.88 2.31 -30.07
N LEU A 474 11.71 2.29 -30.72
CA LEU A 474 11.04 1.05 -31.09
C LEU A 474 11.62 0.41 -32.36
N GLY A 475 12.64 1.01 -32.97
CA GLY A 475 13.17 0.61 -34.28
C GLY A 475 13.79 -0.78 -34.36
N LYS A 476 14.24 -1.32 -33.22
CA LYS A 476 14.81 -2.67 -33.11
C LYS A 476 13.83 -3.67 -32.50
N VAL A 477 12.64 -3.23 -32.10
CA VAL A 477 11.67 -4.08 -31.40
C VAL A 477 11.07 -5.07 -32.40
N THR A 478 11.18 -6.36 -32.08
CA THR A 478 10.62 -7.45 -32.90
C THR A 478 9.39 -8.09 -32.26
N TYR A 479 9.24 -7.96 -30.94
CA TYR A 479 8.22 -8.64 -30.14
C TYR A 479 7.60 -7.69 -29.11
N ILE A 480 6.27 -7.60 -29.13
CA ILE A 480 5.45 -6.98 -28.08
C ILE A 480 4.43 -8.03 -27.62
N GLY A 481 4.56 -8.53 -26.40
CA GLY A 481 3.83 -9.73 -25.98
C GLY A 481 2.33 -9.54 -25.76
N ASP A 482 1.86 -8.29 -25.73
CA ASP A 482 0.44 -7.97 -25.69
C ASP A 482 0.05 -6.82 -26.66
N ARG A 483 -0.06 -5.57 -26.21
CA ARG A 483 -0.56 -4.47 -27.05
C ARG A 483 0.43 -3.31 -27.24
N LEU A 484 0.47 -2.77 -28.47
CA LEU A 484 1.03 -1.45 -28.78
C LEU A 484 -0.11 -0.42 -28.84
N GLY A 485 -0.21 0.41 -27.81
CA GLY A 485 -1.15 1.52 -27.73
C GLY A 485 -0.45 2.86 -27.93
N ILE A 486 -0.87 3.64 -28.92
CA ILE A 486 -0.47 5.04 -29.08
C ILE A 486 -1.72 5.91 -29.11
N GLN A 487 -1.84 6.86 -28.19
CA GLN A 487 -3.02 7.70 -28.02
C GLN A 487 -2.64 9.16 -27.83
N ASN A 488 -3.46 10.08 -28.36
CA ASN A 488 -3.33 11.52 -28.10
C ASN A 488 -1.91 12.08 -28.34
N SER A 489 -1.26 11.63 -29.41
CA SER A 489 0.06 12.11 -29.88
C SER A 489 -0.07 12.67 -31.30
N PRO A 490 -0.70 13.84 -31.47
CA PRO A 490 -1.09 14.37 -32.78
C PRO A 490 0.09 14.79 -33.66
N LEU A 491 1.30 14.96 -33.11
CA LEU A 491 2.51 15.27 -33.90
C LEU A 491 3.28 14.03 -34.36
N LEU A 492 2.90 12.83 -33.92
CA LEU A 492 3.48 11.58 -34.38
C LEU A 492 2.90 11.23 -35.75
N ASN A 493 3.64 11.58 -36.81
CA ASN A 493 3.15 11.46 -38.19
C ASN A 493 3.54 10.16 -38.90
N SER A 494 4.48 9.38 -38.34
CA SER A 494 4.97 8.14 -38.96
C SER A 494 5.30 7.10 -37.91
N ILE A 495 5.02 5.84 -38.26
CA ILE A 495 5.36 4.64 -37.50
C ILE A 495 6.26 3.68 -38.30
N GLU A 496 6.88 4.15 -39.39
CA GLU A 496 7.75 3.33 -40.26
C GLU A 496 8.91 2.67 -39.51
N VAL A 497 9.32 3.27 -38.39
CA VAL A 497 10.35 2.69 -37.52
C VAL A 497 9.98 1.31 -36.98
N LEU A 498 8.70 0.94 -36.96
CA LEU A 498 8.24 -0.37 -36.51
C LEU A 498 8.52 -1.51 -37.51
N GLU A 499 9.24 -1.27 -38.62
CA GLU A 499 9.52 -2.25 -39.68
C GLU A 499 10.12 -3.59 -39.21
N ASN A 500 10.67 -3.65 -38.00
CA ASN A 500 11.22 -4.86 -37.39
C ASN A 500 10.24 -5.63 -36.50
N LEU A 501 9.07 -5.07 -36.19
CA LEU A 501 8.02 -5.73 -35.42
C LEU A 501 7.45 -6.92 -36.19
N ARG A 502 7.35 -8.08 -35.53
CA ARG A 502 6.86 -9.34 -36.13
C ARG A 502 5.70 -9.92 -35.34
N ASP A 503 5.84 -9.92 -34.02
CA ASP A 503 4.95 -10.61 -33.11
C ASP A 503 4.30 -9.61 -32.17
N ILE A 504 2.98 -9.50 -32.25
CA ILE A 504 2.16 -8.65 -31.40
C ILE A 504 0.73 -9.18 -31.30
N LYS A 505 0.08 -9.00 -30.15
CA LYS A 505 -1.30 -9.48 -29.95
C LYS A 505 -2.35 -8.41 -30.20
N GLY A 506 -2.06 -7.13 -30.04
CA GLY A 506 -3.02 -6.05 -30.30
C GLY A 506 -2.38 -4.72 -30.69
N ILE A 507 -3.13 -3.91 -31.43
CA ILE A 507 -2.74 -2.57 -31.86
C ILE A 507 -3.86 -1.59 -31.53
N SER A 508 -3.52 -0.43 -31.00
CA SER A 508 -4.47 0.65 -30.74
C SER A 508 -3.83 2.00 -31.08
N PHE A 509 -4.24 2.62 -32.18
CA PHE A 509 -3.86 3.98 -32.56
C PHE A 509 -5.07 4.90 -32.50
N TRP A 510 -5.02 5.88 -31.59
CA TRP A 510 -6.12 6.80 -31.31
C TRP A 510 -5.64 8.26 -31.34
N SER A 511 -6.29 9.15 -32.10
CA SER A 511 -5.98 10.59 -32.12
C SER A 511 -4.47 10.87 -32.33
N THR A 512 -3.87 10.24 -33.34
CA THR A 512 -2.46 10.45 -33.70
C THR A 512 -2.33 11.23 -35.01
N GLY A 513 -1.11 11.68 -35.32
CA GLY A 513 -0.80 12.36 -36.58
C GLY A 513 -0.56 11.44 -37.77
N ILE A 514 -0.59 10.11 -37.58
CA ILE A 514 -0.13 9.14 -38.59
C ILE A 514 -0.89 9.28 -39.90
N ASN A 515 -0.14 9.24 -41.00
CA ASN A 515 -0.69 9.30 -42.36
C ASN A 515 -0.56 7.96 -43.12
N SER A 516 0.13 6.99 -42.54
CA SER A 516 0.33 5.64 -43.10
C SER A 516 0.61 4.64 -41.97
N LEU A 517 0.31 3.36 -42.22
CA LEU A 517 0.63 2.25 -41.31
C LEU A 517 1.89 1.49 -41.71
N LYS A 518 2.67 2.01 -42.68
CA LYS A 518 3.99 1.49 -43.02
C LYS A 518 4.86 1.38 -41.77
N GLY A 519 5.61 0.30 -41.67
CA GLY A 519 6.21 -0.21 -40.44
C GLY A 519 5.54 -1.51 -39.96
N LEU A 520 4.25 -1.73 -40.24
CA LEU A 520 3.52 -2.94 -39.79
C LEU A 520 3.53 -4.10 -40.79
N GLU A 521 4.27 -4.00 -41.90
CA GLU A 521 4.17 -4.92 -43.04
C GLU A 521 4.54 -6.35 -42.71
N ASN A 522 5.30 -6.59 -41.65
CA ASN A 522 5.76 -7.92 -41.31
C ASN A 522 4.84 -8.66 -40.34
N ILE A 523 3.73 -8.04 -39.94
CA ILE A 523 2.70 -8.66 -39.10
C ILE A 523 1.72 -9.41 -40.00
N THR A 524 1.54 -10.70 -39.73
CA THR A 524 0.63 -11.57 -40.50
C THR A 524 -0.62 -11.98 -39.71
N SER A 525 -0.60 -11.84 -38.38
CA SER A 525 -1.70 -12.24 -37.51
C SER A 525 -1.70 -11.38 -36.25
N ILE A 526 -2.89 -10.98 -35.80
CA ILE A 526 -3.11 -10.27 -34.52
C ILE A 526 -4.18 -11.01 -33.73
N GLU A 527 -3.82 -11.56 -32.56
CA GLU A 527 -4.71 -12.43 -31.77
C GLU A 527 -5.86 -11.69 -31.05
N LYS A 528 -5.67 -10.40 -30.75
CA LYS A 528 -6.63 -9.52 -30.06
C LYS A 528 -7.17 -8.46 -31.03
N ASN A 529 -7.26 -7.22 -30.55
CA ASN A 529 -7.92 -6.13 -31.26
C ASN A 529 -6.94 -5.30 -32.09
N ILE A 530 -7.41 -4.79 -33.22
CA ILE A 530 -6.83 -3.68 -33.96
C ILE A 530 -7.83 -2.53 -33.86
N VAL A 531 -7.41 -1.41 -33.28
CA VAL A 531 -8.21 -0.19 -33.17
C VAL A 531 -7.44 0.94 -33.84
N ILE A 532 -8.01 1.53 -34.90
CA ILE A 532 -7.43 2.65 -35.65
C ILE A 532 -8.51 3.72 -35.72
N ASN A 533 -8.50 4.59 -34.72
CA ASN A 533 -9.56 5.59 -34.55
C ASN A 533 -9.00 7.02 -34.53
N ASP A 534 -9.74 7.96 -35.12
CA ASP A 534 -9.44 9.40 -35.05
C ASP A 534 -8.04 9.77 -35.60
N ASN A 535 -7.57 9.08 -36.64
CA ASN A 535 -6.32 9.40 -37.33
C ASN A 535 -6.64 10.16 -38.63
N ASP A 536 -6.92 11.44 -38.49
CA ASP A 536 -7.49 12.29 -39.55
C ASP A 536 -6.63 12.38 -40.83
N ASN A 537 -5.33 12.11 -40.76
CA ASN A 537 -4.40 12.15 -41.90
C ASN A 537 -4.30 10.82 -42.66
N LEU A 538 -4.84 9.73 -42.12
CA LEU A 538 -4.73 8.40 -42.71
C LEU A 538 -5.66 8.27 -43.93
N THR A 539 -5.10 7.98 -45.10
CA THR A 539 -5.86 7.88 -46.37
C THR A 539 -6.21 6.46 -46.78
N ASP A 540 -5.39 5.50 -46.38
CA ASP A 540 -5.57 4.07 -46.56
C ASP A 540 -4.90 3.30 -45.41
N LEU A 541 -4.88 1.96 -45.50
CA LEU A 541 -4.31 1.07 -44.49
C LEU A 541 -3.02 0.38 -45.00
N GLU A 542 -2.33 0.98 -45.99
CA GLU A 542 -1.03 0.47 -46.45
C GLU A 542 -0.09 0.35 -45.25
N GLY A 543 0.49 -0.84 -45.11
CA GLY A 543 1.18 -1.28 -43.90
C GLY A 543 0.62 -2.60 -43.39
N LEU A 544 -0.70 -2.84 -43.56
CA LEU A 544 -1.33 -4.09 -43.15
C LEU A 544 -1.38 -5.15 -44.26
N ASN A 545 -0.69 -4.94 -45.39
CA ASN A 545 -0.82 -5.72 -46.63
C ASN A 545 -0.63 -7.24 -46.48
N ASN A 546 0.07 -7.69 -45.43
CA ASN A 546 0.36 -9.10 -45.16
C ASN A 546 -0.47 -9.67 -43.99
N LEU A 547 -1.32 -8.87 -43.36
CA LEU A 547 -2.20 -9.30 -42.27
C LEU A 547 -3.26 -10.26 -42.82
N GLU A 548 -3.29 -11.49 -42.33
CA GLU A 548 -4.22 -12.53 -42.75
C GLU A 548 -5.33 -12.81 -41.73
N TYR A 549 -5.11 -12.51 -40.45
CA TYR A 549 -5.98 -12.92 -39.35
C TYR A 549 -6.08 -11.86 -38.24
N VAL A 550 -7.31 -11.63 -37.77
CA VAL A 550 -7.63 -10.87 -36.55
C VAL A 550 -8.49 -11.73 -35.63
N GLY A 551 -7.98 -12.03 -34.43
CA GLY A 551 -8.64 -12.94 -33.48
C GLY A 551 -9.76 -12.32 -32.65
N GLN A 552 -9.87 -10.98 -32.64
CA GLN A 552 -10.98 -10.28 -32.02
C GLN A 552 -11.54 -9.21 -32.97
N GLU A 553 -11.44 -7.93 -32.59
CA GLU A 553 -12.06 -6.82 -33.32
C GLU A 553 -11.06 -6.10 -34.23
N LEU A 554 -11.51 -5.77 -35.44
CA LEU A 554 -10.91 -4.75 -36.30
C LEU A 554 -11.84 -3.53 -36.32
N SER A 555 -11.47 -2.48 -35.57
CA SER A 555 -12.17 -1.20 -35.53
C SER A 555 -11.40 -0.15 -36.31
N ILE A 556 -12.06 0.42 -37.31
CA ILE A 556 -11.57 1.54 -38.11
C ILE A 556 -12.62 2.64 -37.98
N GLY A 557 -12.32 3.66 -37.17
CA GLY A 557 -13.29 4.65 -36.73
C GLY A 557 -12.83 6.09 -36.97
N SER A 558 -13.71 6.98 -37.42
CA SER A 558 -13.44 8.43 -37.41
C SER A 558 -12.13 8.85 -38.12
N ASN A 559 -11.66 8.10 -39.13
CA ASN A 559 -10.49 8.49 -39.91
C ASN A 559 -10.96 9.31 -41.09
N LYS A 560 -11.05 10.63 -40.91
CA LYS A 560 -11.74 11.52 -41.86
C LYS A 560 -11.18 11.46 -43.28
N SER A 561 -9.88 11.28 -43.47
CA SER A 561 -9.26 11.22 -44.81
C SER A 561 -9.23 9.83 -45.43
N LEU A 562 -9.72 8.80 -44.73
CA LEU A 562 -9.68 7.42 -45.20
C LEU A 562 -10.65 7.25 -46.38
N VAL A 563 -10.11 6.93 -47.55
CA VAL A 563 -10.86 6.77 -48.81
C VAL A 563 -10.95 5.32 -49.28
N SER A 564 -10.06 4.45 -48.80
CA SER A 564 -9.91 3.06 -49.24
C SER A 564 -9.43 2.16 -48.09
N LEU A 565 -9.77 0.87 -48.14
CA LEU A 565 -9.24 -0.17 -47.25
C LEU A 565 -7.96 -0.83 -47.80
N LYS A 566 -7.32 -0.23 -48.81
CA LYS A 566 -6.05 -0.70 -49.36
C LYS A 566 -5.08 -1.00 -48.23
N GLY A 567 -4.51 -2.21 -48.23
CA GLY A 567 -3.77 -2.77 -47.12
C GLY A 567 -4.44 -3.98 -46.48
N LEU A 568 -5.76 -4.15 -46.61
CA LEU A 568 -6.44 -5.34 -46.08
C LEU A 568 -6.55 -6.50 -47.09
N ASN A 569 -5.82 -6.43 -48.20
CA ASN A 569 -5.96 -7.37 -49.30
C ASN A 569 -5.58 -8.81 -48.93
N SER A 570 -4.81 -9.07 -47.87
CA SER A 570 -4.47 -10.43 -47.44
C SER A 570 -5.38 -10.97 -46.33
N LEU A 571 -6.23 -10.12 -45.75
CA LEU A 571 -7.02 -10.44 -44.58
C LEU A 571 -8.12 -11.45 -44.95
N LYS A 572 -8.14 -12.60 -44.26
CA LYS A 572 -9.05 -13.72 -44.53
C LYS A 572 -10.14 -13.82 -43.47
N THR A 573 -9.76 -13.61 -42.21
CA THR A 573 -10.63 -13.87 -41.07
C THR A 573 -10.58 -12.75 -40.03
N ILE A 574 -11.76 -12.33 -39.58
CA ILE A 574 -11.96 -11.56 -38.36
C ILE A 574 -12.89 -12.39 -37.48
N GLU A 575 -12.39 -12.95 -36.38
CA GLU A 575 -13.20 -13.89 -35.58
C GLU A 575 -14.35 -13.22 -34.83
N ARG A 576 -14.22 -11.93 -34.49
CA ARG A 576 -15.29 -11.16 -33.81
C ARG A 576 -15.78 -10.02 -34.69
N ASP A 577 -15.48 -8.77 -34.34
CA ASP A 577 -16.18 -7.62 -34.90
C ASP A 577 -15.34 -6.92 -35.99
N LEU A 578 -15.90 -6.71 -37.17
CA LEU A 578 -15.45 -5.68 -38.11
C LEU A 578 -16.29 -4.42 -37.90
N ARG A 579 -15.68 -3.38 -37.32
CA ARG A 579 -16.32 -2.07 -37.14
C ARG A 579 -15.72 -1.04 -38.10
N ILE A 580 -16.56 -0.47 -38.95
CA ILE A 580 -16.24 0.66 -39.82
C ILE A 580 -17.20 1.78 -39.47
N GLU A 581 -16.71 2.75 -38.69
CA GLU A 581 -17.55 3.82 -38.14
C GLU A 581 -17.02 5.20 -38.53
N SER A 582 -17.89 6.13 -38.93
CA SER A 582 -17.56 7.54 -39.12
C SER A 582 -16.39 7.83 -40.09
N ASN A 583 -16.07 6.90 -41.00
CA ASN A 583 -15.11 7.12 -42.08
C ASN A 583 -15.82 7.77 -43.26
N ILE A 584 -16.09 9.06 -43.14
CA ILE A 584 -17.04 9.77 -44.02
C ILE A 584 -16.64 9.77 -45.51
N ASN A 585 -15.37 9.56 -45.83
CA ASN A 585 -14.83 9.56 -47.20
C ASN A 585 -14.58 8.14 -47.77
N LEU A 586 -14.78 7.09 -46.99
CA LEU A 586 -14.61 5.71 -47.45
C LEU A 586 -15.77 5.33 -48.37
N SER A 587 -15.44 4.97 -49.61
CA SER A 587 -16.42 4.80 -50.69
C SER A 587 -16.63 3.36 -51.15
N SER A 588 -15.75 2.44 -50.72
CA SER A 588 -15.74 1.03 -51.12
C SER A 588 -15.04 0.20 -50.03
N LEU A 589 -15.37 -1.08 -49.95
CA LEU A 589 -14.66 -2.09 -49.16
C LEU A 589 -13.88 -3.09 -50.03
N SER A 590 -13.88 -2.93 -51.35
CA SER A 590 -13.31 -3.85 -52.36
C SER A 590 -11.88 -4.32 -52.11
N GLU A 591 -11.09 -3.54 -51.39
CA GLU A 591 -9.70 -3.86 -51.09
C GLU A 591 -9.54 -4.87 -49.94
N ALA A 592 -10.63 -5.28 -49.30
CA ALA A 592 -10.70 -6.39 -48.35
C ALA A 592 -11.23 -7.69 -49.01
N GLU A 593 -10.93 -7.88 -50.30
CA GLU A 593 -11.49 -8.93 -51.17
C GLU A 593 -11.27 -10.38 -50.70
N ASN A 594 -10.29 -10.62 -49.83
CA ASN A 594 -9.95 -11.96 -49.34
C ASN A 594 -10.68 -12.37 -48.07
N LEU A 595 -11.45 -11.47 -47.45
CA LEU A 595 -12.25 -11.79 -46.26
C LEU A 595 -13.29 -12.86 -46.60
N SER A 596 -13.18 -14.01 -45.92
CA SER A 596 -14.11 -15.14 -46.06
C SER A 596 -14.98 -15.36 -44.83
N ARG A 597 -14.52 -14.91 -43.67
CA ARG A 597 -15.21 -15.08 -42.38
C ARG A 597 -15.10 -13.82 -41.53
N ILE A 598 -16.24 -13.34 -41.06
CA ILE A 598 -16.36 -12.22 -40.12
C ILE A 598 -17.31 -12.67 -39.01
N GLY A 599 -17.03 -12.40 -37.73
CA GLY A 599 -18.03 -12.61 -36.68
C GLY A 599 -19.23 -11.68 -36.88
N SER A 600 -19.12 -10.42 -36.48
CA SER A 600 -20.15 -9.40 -36.71
C SER A 600 -19.60 -8.23 -37.51
N MET A 601 -20.38 -7.74 -38.48
CA MET A 601 -20.02 -6.56 -39.25
C MET A 601 -20.90 -5.37 -38.84
N HIS A 602 -20.27 -4.26 -38.47
CA HIS A 602 -20.94 -3.00 -38.17
C HIS A 602 -20.36 -1.88 -39.04
N ILE A 603 -21.18 -1.36 -39.95
CA ILE A 603 -20.87 -0.19 -40.76
C ILE A 603 -21.79 0.94 -40.34
N SER A 604 -21.23 2.09 -39.95
CA SER A 604 -22.05 3.26 -39.68
C SER A 604 -21.40 4.60 -39.96
N TYR A 605 -22.21 5.59 -40.32
CA TYR A 605 -21.75 6.95 -40.64
C TYR A 605 -20.69 7.03 -41.75
N THR A 606 -20.62 6.00 -42.61
CA THR A 606 -19.73 5.92 -43.78
C THR A 606 -20.41 6.52 -45.00
N ASN A 607 -20.48 7.86 -45.05
CA ASN A 607 -21.37 8.56 -45.98
C ASN A 607 -20.90 8.62 -47.44
N ALA A 608 -19.64 8.30 -47.76
CA ALA A 608 -19.21 8.21 -49.16
C ALA A 608 -19.56 6.88 -49.82
N LEU A 609 -20.00 5.88 -49.05
CA LEU A 609 -20.41 4.56 -49.53
C LEU A 609 -21.74 4.67 -50.29
N ILE A 610 -21.73 4.38 -51.59
CA ILE A 610 -22.92 4.44 -52.46
C ILE A 610 -23.55 3.06 -52.63
N ASN A 611 -22.74 2.01 -52.70
CA ASN A 611 -23.14 0.62 -52.86
C ASN A 611 -22.31 -0.27 -51.94
N LEU A 612 -22.91 -1.40 -51.55
CA LEU A 612 -22.21 -2.56 -51.02
C LEU A 612 -22.48 -3.72 -51.97
N ASP A 613 -21.59 -3.96 -52.93
CA ASP A 613 -21.78 -4.89 -54.03
C ASP A 613 -20.83 -6.11 -54.00
N GLU A 614 -20.94 -6.97 -55.00
CA GLU A 614 -20.19 -8.23 -55.07
C GLU A 614 -18.67 -8.05 -55.21
N ASN A 615 -18.19 -6.84 -55.53
CA ASN A 615 -16.77 -6.52 -55.57
C ASN A 615 -16.22 -6.13 -54.20
N ASP A 616 -17.07 -5.76 -53.23
CA ASP A 616 -16.64 -5.31 -51.91
C ASP A 616 -16.05 -6.46 -51.08
N LEU A 617 -16.83 -7.54 -50.93
CA LEU A 617 -16.45 -8.72 -50.14
C LEU A 617 -16.73 -10.03 -50.91
N PRO A 618 -16.11 -10.22 -52.10
CA PRO A 618 -16.42 -11.31 -53.02
C PRO A 618 -16.22 -12.72 -52.45
N LYS A 619 -15.43 -12.89 -51.37
CA LYS A 619 -15.15 -14.19 -50.74
C LYS A 619 -15.91 -14.43 -49.44
N LEU A 620 -16.69 -13.48 -48.96
CA LEU A 620 -17.39 -13.61 -47.68
C LEU A 620 -18.46 -14.70 -47.76
N GLU A 621 -18.28 -15.75 -46.94
CA GLU A 621 -19.16 -16.92 -46.90
C GLU A 621 -19.75 -17.13 -45.49
N GLU A 622 -19.03 -16.71 -44.46
CA GLU A 622 -19.45 -16.86 -43.06
C GLU A 622 -19.58 -15.48 -42.38
N ILE A 623 -20.76 -15.21 -41.82
CA ILE A 623 -21.02 -14.05 -40.99
C ILE A 623 -22.09 -14.31 -39.92
N GLU A 624 -21.85 -13.90 -38.68
CA GLU A 624 -22.79 -14.11 -37.56
C GLU A 624 -23.82 -12.98 -37.44
N ALA A 625 -23.45 -11.73 -37.70
CA ALA A 625 -24.37 -10.59 -37.67
C ALA A 625 -23.96 -9.47 -38.63
N ILE A 626 -24.95 -8.70 -39.10
CA ILE A 626 -24.74 -7.53 -39.97
C ILE A 626 -25.54 -6.36 -39.41
N GLN A 627 -24.86 -5.23 -39.22
CA GLN A 627 -25.46 -3.95 -38.87
C GLN A 627 -24.96 -2.85 -39.80
N ILE A 628 -25.85 -2.28 -40.60
CA ILE A 628 -25.54 -1.18 -41.51
C ILE A 628 -26.48 -0.02 -41.19
N GLN A 629 -25.93 1.09 -40.70
CA GLN A 629 -26.76 2.20 -40.26
C GLN A 629 -26.18 3.59 -40.51
N HIS A 630 -27.06 4.57 -40.68
CA HIS A 630 -26.66 5.97 -40.88
C HIS A 630 -25.68 6.20 -42.05
N CYS A 631 -25.70 5.35 -43.08
CA CYS A 631 -24.94 5.54 -44.32
C CYS A 631 -25.81 6.33 -45.31
N SER A 632 -25.82 7.65 -45.21
CA SER A 632 -26.85 8.49 -45.82
C SER A 632 -26.89 8.43 -47.35
N ASN A 633 -25.77 8.12 -48.02
CA ASN A 633 -25.68 8.03 -49.48
C ASN A 633 -25.77 6.60 -50.03
N LEU A 634 -25.87 5.59 -49.16
CA LEU A 634 -25.98 4.20 -49.57
C LEU A 634 -27.30 4.00 -50.33
N GLN A 635 -27.23 3.51 -51.56
CA GLN A 635 -28.34 3.30 -52.48
C GLN A 635 -28.68 1.82 -52.66
N SER A 636 -27.70 0.92 -52.58
CA SER A 636 -27.95 -0.51 -52.81
C SER A 636 -27.02 -1.42 -52.02
N ILE A 637 -27.57 -2.54 -51.54
CA ILE A 637 -26.83 -3.66 -50.95
C ILE A 637 -27.06 -4.90 -51.81
N THR A 638 -26.02 -5.38 -52.49
CA THR A 638 -26.04 -6.54 -53.40
C THR A 638 -24.93 -7.57 -53.14
N GLY A 639 -23.94 -7.24 -52.31
CA GLY A 639 -22.71 -8.03 -52.15
C GLY A 639 -22.77 -9.31 -51.31
N PHE A 640 -23.85 -9.56 -50.57
CA PHE A 640 -23.95 -10.71 -49.64
C PHE A 640 -24.49 -12.00 -50.26
N ASN A 641 -24.34 -12.16 -51.57
CA ASN A 641 -25.00 -13.23 -52.34
C ASN A 641 -24.49 -14.63 -52.03
N LYS A 642 -23.35 -14.78 -51.36
CA LYS A 642 -22.81 -16.07 -50.92
C LYS A 642 -23.28 -16.51 -49.52
N ILE A 643 -23.86 -15.60 -48.75
CA ILE A 643 -24.26 -15.88 -47.37
C ILE A 643 -25.52 -16.72 -47.35
N GLN A 644 -25.43 -17.90 -46.74
CA GLN A 644 -26.58 -18.80 -46.54
C GLN A 644 -27.21 -18.69 -45.16
N ASN A 645 -26.41 -18.34 -44.15
CA ASN A 645 -26.83 -18.26 -42.75
C ASN A 645 -26.21 -17.04 -42.08
N ILE A 646 -27.04 -16.27 -41.36
CA ILE A 646 -26.61 -15.26 -40.40
C ILE A 646 -27.04 -15.74 -39.01
N ALA A 647 -26.10 -16.12 -38.16
CA ALA A 647 -26.43 -16.77 -36.88
C ALA A 647 -27.30 -15.91 -35.93
N SER A 648 -27.24 -14.58 -36.07
CA SER A 648 -27.91 -13.60 -35.23
C SER A 648 -28.76 -12.65 -36.09
N ASN A 649 -28.51 -11.33 -36.00
CA ASN A 649 -29.39 -10.30 -36.54
C ASN A 649 -28.86 -9.70 -37.84
N LEU A 650 -29.78 -9.40 -38.76
CA LEU A 650 -29.56 -8.51 -39.90
C LEU A 650 -30.30 -7.19 -39.63
N ASN A 651 -29.53 -6.14 -39.34
CA ASN A 651 -30.02 -4.81 -39.02
C ASN A 651 -29.61 -3.82 -40.12
N ILE A 652 -30.58 -3.25 -40.83
CA ILE A 652 -30.34 -2.26 -41.88
C ILE A 652 -31.20 -1.04 -41.57
N ASN A 653 -30.61 -0.02 -40.95
CA ASN A 653 -31.37 1.04 -40.29
C ASN A 653 -30.91 2.43 -40.73
N ASP A 654 -31.84 3.37 -40.88
CA ASP A 654 -31.53 4.80 -41.06
C ASP A 654 -30.63 5.11 -42.27
N ASN A 655 -30.73 4.32 -43.35
CA ASN A 655 -30.04 4.58 -44.62
C ASN A 655 -30.99 5.27 -45.59
N SER A 656 -31.07 6.61 -45.50
CA SER A 656 -32.13 7.40 -46.14
C SER A 656 -32.20 7.30 -47.67
N ASN A 657 -31.10 6.95 -48.35
CA ASN A 657 -31.06 6.78 -49.80
C ASN A 657 -31.16 5.32 -50.27
N LEU A 658 -31.27 4.35 -49.36
CA LEU A 658 -31.21 2.94 -49.70
C LEU A 658 -32.47 2.53 -50.46
N GLU A 659 -32.30 2.16 -51.73
CA GLU A 659 -33.38 1.78 -52.64
C GLU A 659 -33.59 0.26 -52.71
N SER A 660 -32.51 -0.53 -52.60
CA SER A 660 -32.54 -1.99 -52.80
C SER A 660 -31.63 -2.76 -51.85
N ILE A 661 -32.10 -3.93 -51.41
CA ILE A 661 -31.38 -4.90 -50.56
C ILE A 661 -31.44 -6.28 -51.24
N SER A 662 -30.96 -6.39 -52.48
CA SER A 662 -31.10 -7.60 -53.30
C SER A 662 -29.95 -8.62 -53.15
N GLY A 663 -29.02 -8.36 -52.24
CA GLY A 663 -27.81 -9.17 -52.03
C GLY A 663 -28.01 -10.46 -51.25
N PHE A 664 -29.14 -10.70 -50.60
CA PHE A 664 -29.33 -11.84 -49.69
C PHE A 664 -30.03 -13.04 -50.33
N GLN A 665 -29.98 -13.18 -51.67
CA GLN A 665 -30.82 -14.16 -52.39
C GLN A 665 -30.59 -15.62 -51.98
N ASN A 666 -29.42 -15.95 -51.42
CA ASN A 666 -29.11 -17.29 -50.92
C ASN A 666 -29.29 -17.43 -49.40
N LEU A 667 -29.72 -16.38 -48.70
CA LEU A 667 -29.92 -16.40 -47.25
C LEU A 667 -31.15 -17.26 -46.92
N GLU A 668 -30.92 -18.36 -46.22
CA GLU A 668 -31.95 -19.32 -45.80
C GLU A 668 -32.37 -19.09 -44.35
N THR A 669 -31.42 -18.69 -43.49
CA THR A 669 -31.65 -18.62 -42.04
C THR A 669 -31.06 -17.37 -41.40
N LEU A 670 -31.83 -16.73 -40.51
CA LEU A 670 -31.34 -15.76 -39.53
C LEU A 670 -32.20 -15.70 -38.27
N GLN A 671 -31.71 -15.11 -37.18
CA GLN A 671 -32.53 -14.95 -35.97
C GLN A 671 -33.56 -13.83 -36.13
N SER A 672 -33.12 -12.64 -36.54
CA SER A 672 -33.98 -11.46 -36.68
C SER A 672 -33.62 -10.63 -37.90
N LEU A 673 -34.65 -10.25 -38.67
CA LEU A 673 -34.55 -9.27 -39.76
C LEU A 673 -35.14 -7.94 -39.30
N ASN A 674 -34.31 -6.91 -39.20
CA ASN A 674 -34.74 -5.57 -38.82
C ASN A 674 -34.35 -4.57 -39.91
N VAL A 675 -35.35 -3.93 -40.53
CA VAL A 675 -35.14 -2.93 -41.59
C VAL A 675 -35.91 -1.68 -41.24
N PHE A 676 -35.20 -0.66 -40.73
CA PHE A 676 -35.82 0.54 -40.16
C PHE A 676 -35.45 1.81 -40.92
N ASN A 677 -36.41 2.72 -41.10
CA ASN A 677 -36.21 4.08 -41.59
C ASN A 677 -35.45 4.19 -42.92
N ASN A 678 -35.53 3.18 -43.79
CA ASN A 678 -34.97 3.25 -45.15
C ASN A 678 -36.05 3.79 -46.09
N ILE A 679 -36.22 5.11 -46.09
CA ILE A 679 -37.38 5.77 -46.72
C ILE A 679 -37.52 5.54 -48.23
N LYS A 680 -36.46 5.07 -48.91
CA LYS A 680 -36.45 4.72 -50.34
C LYS A 680 -36.51 3.22 -50.62
N PHE A 681 -36.58 2.36 -49.60
CA PHE A 681 -36.63 0.92 -49.77
C PHE A 681 -38.01 0.49 -50.29
N LYS A 682 -38.07 -0.04 -51.52
CA LYS A 682 -39.33 -0.29 -52.24
C LYS A 682 -39.88 -1.72 -52.10
N SER A 683 -39.00 -2.69 -51.98
CA SER A 683 -39.38 -4.11 -52.05
C SER A 683 -38.38 -5.00 -51.34
N MET A 684 -38.86 -6.07 -50.72
CA MET A 684 -38.04 -7.13 -50.13
C MET A 684 -37.44 -8.11 -51.16
N VAL A 685 -37.07 -7.61 -52.35
CA VAL A 685 -36.32 -8.41 -53.34
C VAL A 685 -34.96 -8.75 -52.73
N GLY A 686 -34.54 -10.00 -52.82
CA GLY A 686 -33.32 -10.49 -52.20
C GLY A 686 -33.54 -11.38 -50.98
N PHE A 687 -34.77 -11.54 -50.48
CA PHE A 687 -35.04 -12.40 -49.32
C PHE A 687 -35.86 -13.65 -49.68
N GLU A 688 -36.04 -13.97 -50.96
CA GLU A 688 -37.01 -14.94 -51.46
C GLU A 688 -36.75 -16.40 -51.04
N ASN A 689 -35.52 -16.70 -50.60
CA ASN A 689 -35.12 -18.01 -50.09
C ASN A 689 -35.10 -18.09 -48.56
N LEU A 690 -35.52 -17.03 -47.86
CA LEU A 690 -35.54 -17.03 -46.42
C LEU A 690 -36.61 -17.99 -45.88
N GLU A 691 -36.16 -19.04 -45.18
CA GLU A 691 -37.03 -20.07 -44.61
C GLU A 691 -37.14 -19.94 -43.08
N ASN A 692 -36.00 -19.74 -42.42
CA ASN A 692 -35.92 -19.71 -40.97
C ASN A 692 -35.62 -18.32 -40.42
N VAL A 693 -36.63 -17.65 -39.87
CA VAL A 693 -36.50 -16.37 -39.16
C VAL A 693 -37.50 -16.26 -38.02
N GLU A 694 -37.02 -15.98 -36.81
CA GLU A 694 -37.90 -15.88 -35.64
C GLU A 694 -38.65 -14.54 -35.60
N ARG A 695 -37.97 -13.45 -35.98
CA ARG A 695 -38.50 -12.09 -35.85
C ARG A 695 -38.27 -11.29 -37.12
N ILE A 696 -39.33 -10.64 -37.60
CA ILE A 696 -39.24 -9.65 -38.68
C ILE A 696 -39.82 -8.34 -38.17
N SER A 697 -39.02 -7.29 -38.27
CA SER A 697 -39.41 -5.93 -37.92
C SER A 697 -39.14 -4.99 -39.09
N LEU A 698 -40.18 -4.38 -39.64
CA LEU A 698 -40.12 -3.43 -40.75
C LEU A 698 -40.76 -2.12 -40.33
N TYR A 699 -39.93 -1.11 -40.08
CA TYR A 699 -40.39 0.17 -39.53
C TYR A 699 -40.02 1.34 -40.44
N GLY A 700 -40.95 2.24 -40.73
CA GLY A 700 -40.63 3.52 -41.38
C GLY A 700 -40.08 3.44 -42.81
N ASN A 701 -40.26 2.32 -43.52
CA ASN A 701 -39.86 2.18 -44.93
C ASN A 701 -40.99 2.72 -45.82
N LYS A 702 -41.05 4.05 -45.95
CA LYS A 702 -42.22 4.78 -46.45
C LYS A 702 -42.76 4.32 -47.80
N ILE A 703 -41.90 3.88 -48.70
CA ILE A 703 -42.27 3.46 -50.06
C ILE A 703 -42.24 1.93 -50.26
N LEU A 704 -42.14 1.15 -49.19
CA LEU A 704 -42.25 -0.30 -49.26
C LEU A 704 -43.67 -0.68 -49.71
N GLU A 705 -43.80 -1.33 -50.86
CA GLU A 705 -45.11 -1.68 -51.43
C GLU A 705 -45.54 -3.12 -51.09
N LYS A 706 -44.57 -4.03 -50.95
CA LYS A 706 -44.80 -5.47 -50.77
C LYS A 706 -43.72 -6.12 -49.91
N ILE A 707 -44.12 -7.17 -49.21
CA ILE A 707 -43.28 -8.01 -48.36
C ILE A 707 -43.11 -9.43 -48.92
N ASP A 708 -43.23 -9.63 -50.24
CA ASP A 708 -43.17 -10.94 -50.90
C ASP A 708 -41.86 -11.73 -50.69
N GLY A 709 -40.81 -11.05 -50.23
CA GLY A 709 -39.54 -11.69 -49.85
C GLY A 709 -39.72 -12.76 -48.77
N ILE A 710 -40.67 -12.60 -47.86
CA ILE A 710 -40.86 -13.53 -46.72
C ILE A 710 -41.76 -14.73 -47.04
N LYS A 711 -42.12 -14.96 -48.32
CA LYS A 711 -43.07 -16.02 -48.73
C LYS A 711 -42.73 -17.45 -48.31
N LYS A 712 -41.44 -17.75 -48.09
CA LYS A 712 -40.96 -19.08 -47.68
C LYS A 712 -40.77 -19.21 -46.17
N VAL A 713 -40.89 -18.11 -45.43
CA VAL A 713 -40.67 -18.09 -43.99
C VAL A 713 -41.74 -18.94 -43.30
N ASN A 714 -41.33 -19.93 -42.50
CA ASN A 714 -42.25 -20.84 -41.82
C ASN A 714 -42.13 -20.83 -40.29
N SER A 715 -41.07 -20.22 -39.75
CA SER A 715 -40.68 -20.22 -38.33
C SER A 715 -40.95 -18.90 -37.60
N LEU A 716 -41.61 -17.95 -38.25
CA LEU A 716 -41.86 -16.61 -37.70
C LEU A 716 -42.72 -16.64 -36.44
N ILE A 717 -42.17 -16.14 -35.33
CA ILE A 717 -42.86 -16.00 -34.04
C ILE A 717 -43.27 -14.56 -33.73
N SER A 718 -42.61 -13.56 -34.34
CA SER A 718 -42.88 -12.14 -34.14
C SER A 718 -42.84 -11.39 -35.46
N LEU A 719 -43.91 -10.65 -35.75
CA LEU A 719 -44.00 -9.76 -36.90
C LEU A 719 -44.43 -8.37 -36.45
N THR A 720 -43.55 -7.39 -36.67
CA THR A 720 -43.80 -5.98 -36.39
C THR A 720 -43.63 -5.19 -37.67
N ILE A 721 -44.70 -4.62 -38.20
CA ILE A 721 -44.66 -3.81 -39.43
C ILE A 721 -45.37 -2.50 -39.15
N SER A 722 -44.62 -1.40 -39.07
CA SER A 722 -45.22 -0.10 -38.75
C SER A 722 -44.63 1.07 -39.52
N GLY A 723 -45.45 2.06 -39.84
CA GLY A 723 -45.02 3.29 -40.53
C GLY A 723 -44.60 3.09 -42.01
N ASN A 724 -45.01 1.99 -42.66
CA ASN A 724 -44.74 1.75 -44.08
C ASN A 724 -45.92 2.25 -44.93
N THR A 725 -45.90 3.54 -45.27
CA THR A 725 -47.06 4.29 -45.79
C THR A 725 -47.59 3.87 -47.17
N MET A 726 -46.88 2.99 -47.89
CA MET A 726 -47.32 2.42 -49.18
C MET A 726 -47.66 0.93 -49.10
N LEU A 727 -47.42 0.28 -47.96
CA LEU A 727 -47.60 -1.16 -47.80
C LEU A 727 -49.06 -1.49 -47.57
N ARG A 728 -49.64 -2.26 -48.50
CA ARG A 728 -51.06 -2.62 -48.49
C ARG A 728 -51.36 -4.11 -48.62
N ASP A 729 -50.37 -4.93 -48.98
CA ASP A 729 -50.54 -6.37 -49.21
C ASP A 729 -49.78 -7.17 -48.16
N PHE A 730 -50.53 -7.90 -47.34
CA PHE A 730 -50.04 -8.79 -46.27
C PHE A 730 -50.40 -10.25 -46.55
N CYS A 731 -50.94 -10.58 -47.72
CA CYS A 731 -51.43 -11.93 -48.02
C CYS A 731 -50.32 -12.98 -47.97
N VAL A 732 -49.06 -12.57 -48.14
CA VAL A 732 -47.89 -13.44 -48.02
C VAL A 732 -47.80 -14.15 -46.66
N VAL A 733 -48.31 -13.54 -45.58
CA VAL A 733 -48.19 -14.12 -44.22
C VAL A 733 -49.28 -15.14 -43.88
N THR A 734 -50.31 -15.27 -44.72
CA THR A 734 -51.44 -16.19 -44.51
C THR A 734 -51.02 -17.63 -44.17
N PRO A 735 -50.02 -18.26 -44.83
CA PRO A 735 -49.68 -19.65 -44.56
C PRO A 735 -49.16 -19.91 -43.13
N TYR A 736 -48.64 -18.89 -42.44
CA TYR A 736 -47.98 -19.02 -41.14
C TYR A 736 -48.50 -18.02 -40.09
N ILE A 737 -49.56 -17.27 -40.37
CA ILE A 737 -50.16 -16.28 -39.45
C ILE A 737 -50.51 -16.88 -38.09
N ASN A 738 -50.93 -18.15 -38.05
CA ASN A 738 -51.27 -18.85 -36.81
C ASN A 738 -50.05 -19.11 -35.92
N ASN A 739 -48.86 -19.21 -36.49
CA ASN A 739 -47.61 -19.44 -35.76
C ASN A 739 -47.07 -18.15 -35.11
N ILE A 740 -47.46 -16.98 -35.63
CA ILE A 740 -47.01 -15.68 -35.13
C ILE A 740 -47.67 -15.39 -33.77
N ARG A 741 -46.85 -15.28 -32.71
CA ARG A 741 -47.29 -15.00 -31.34
C ARG A 741 -47.45 -13.50 -31.08
N TYR A 742 -46.54 -12.70 -31.62
CA TYR A 742 -46.57 -11.24 -31.54
C TYR A 742 -46.82 -10.68 -32.94
N PHE A 743 -47.94 -10.00 -33.13
CA PHE A 743 -48.34 -9.44 -34.42
C PHE A 743 -48.76 -7.98 -34.20
N ASP A 744 -47.95 -7.06 -34.69
CA ASP A 744 -48.21 -5.62 -34.63
C ASP A 744 -48.08 -5.05 -36.05
N VAL A 745 -49.22 -4.64 -36.60
CA VAL A 745 -49.32 -4.00 -37.90
C VAL A 745 -50.09 -2.69 -37.73
N SER A 746 -49.38 -1.58 -37.81
CA SER A 746 -49.93 -0.24 -37.51
C SER A 746 -49.33 0.80 -38.45
N GLU A 747 -50.03 1.91 -38.70
CA GLU A 747 -49.48 3.04 -39.49
C GLU A 747 -48.99 2.69 -40.92
N ASN A 748 -49.49 1.59 -41.51
CA ASN A 748 -49.30 1.26 -42.92
C ASN A 748 -50.50 1.71 -43.77
N LEU A 749 -50.42 1.56 -45.10
CA LEU A 749 -51.55 1.88 -45.98
C LEU A 749 -52.75 0.96 -45.72
N TYR A 750 -52.49 -0.30 -45.41
CA TYR A 750 -53.48 -1.25 -44.87
C TYR A 750 -52.98 -1.84 -43.56
N ASN A 751 -53.84 -1.92 -42.54
CA ASN A 751 -53.49 -2.42 -41.21
C ASN A 751 -54.44 -3.56 -40.82
N PRO A 752 -54.32 -4.74 -41.46
CA PRO A 752 -55.17 -5.87 -41.13
C PRO A 752 -54.87 -6.34 -39.71
N SER A 753 -55.91 -6.72 -38.98
CA SER A 753 -55.75 -7.51 -37.77
C SER A 753 -55.30 -8.95 -38.12
N LYS A 754 -54.83 -9.68 -37.11
CA LYS A 754 -54.52 -11.11 -37.26
C LYS A 754 -55.73 -11.91 -37.77
N GLN A 755 -56.95 -11.53 -37.36
CA GLN A 755 -58.18 -12.20 -37.78
C GLN A 755 -58.52 -11.89 -39.24
N ASP A 756 -58.32 -10.65 -39.70
CA ASP A 756 -58.58 -10.25 -41.09
C ASP A 756 -57.75 -11.09 -42.07
N ILE A 757 -56.47 -11.35 -41.75
CA ILE A 757 -55.61 -12.23 -42.57
C ILE A 757 -56.12 -13.67 -42.59
N ILE A 758 -56.60 -14.20 -41.44
CA ILE A 758 -57.18 -15.56 -41.36
C ILE A 758 -58.43 -15.68 -42.23
N ASP A 759 -59.23 -14.61 -42.29
CA ASP A 759 -60.48 -14.55 -43.07
C ASP A 759 -60.25 -14.23 -44.56
N GLY A 760 -59.00 -14.01 -44.96
CA GLY A 760 -58.59 -13.70 -46.34
C GLY A 760 -58.66 -12.22 -46.71
N ASP A 761 -58.96 -11.33 -45.75
CA ASP A 761 -58.94 -9.87 -45.91
C ASP A 761 -57.52 -9.31 -45.63
N CYS A 762 -56.58 -9.72 -46.47
CA CYS A 762 -55.15 -9.48 -46.29
C CYS A 762 -54.56 -8.40 -47.21
N SER A 763 -55.39 -7.71 -48.02
CA SER A 763 -54.93 -6.64 -48.92
C SER A 763 -56.02 -5.58 -49.22
N ASN A 764 -55.61 -4.34 -49.54
CA ASN A 764 -56.48 -3.22 -49.93
C ASN A 764 -56.08 -2.57 -51.28
#